data_AF-A0A9D6N7K2-F1
#
_entry.id   AF-A0A9D6N7K2-F1
#
_cell.length_a   1.000
_cell.length_b   1.000
_cell.length_c   1.000
_cell.angle_alpha   90.00
_cell.angle_beta   90.00
_cell.angle_gamma   90.00
#
_symmetry.space_group_name_H-M   'P 1'
#
loop_
_entity.id
_entity.type
_entity.pdbx_description
1 polymer ?
#
loop_
_entity_poly.entity_id
_entity_poly.type
_entity_poly.pdbx_seq_one_letter_code
_entity_poly.pdbx_strand_id
1 'polypeptide(L)'
;MRRFLCLAAATLLSSPHSSLATVLIVNTPDNHSGPEDGLLSLNEALQAAADGDTIRFEIPGPGPHILQTPMGGYPFIRVNGLTLDGYSQPGAAPNSQPFSGTNNAVIQIVLDSSGDDTADSTYPDNPGLTLRRSTRMVFADGSDISGYGDTENGILAVLGAQNFTVRGIGFLGRHTEGEQSDPSIYAVALARGAAGAKVQGCWFGLHPDGKTIEGFRAAVTGFRFRGTVDGVAVELFSSGLVFGVDGDGIQDRAEANITMGMELALGLELPGARISGNRFNVYPDGLTFLDIRAYALEHNLGSIEVFENGRSRENTLIGTDGLGASAADQRNVMAPAHYKRMFEFYGGSPANHVVIAGNLIGVGVDGETAYPFDPIGAPDLMSIDNAGSVRIGSNADGQGDDLEPNVIQGLRGVRLCGASSQVLVTARANRLRQNGFSAFPFAQKDGGRDYTKYYADVLAIDLSSPDLALPVLGDVTDGFLTGSVPAPNRDVYPYSVVDLYLLDPVAKDAGLSVPGVFLGSFVEGSTQDSSPTPDEFRFPISGFKIPDQADIVAVVTYSKSFGRLEAGESVTGPASLAIHPPASEGGSLPPTAFSIRLDAGAVVFSWKSDPGTQRLEATDDLALHRWQPVSGAAEWVAGESKIRIPVTAARAFYRLVSP
;
A
#
# COMPACT_ATOMS: atom_id res chain seq x y z
N MET A 1 -21.10 72.44 -13.47
CA MET A 1 -20.31 71.19 -13.41
C MET A 1 -21.23 70.05 -13.01
N ARG A 2 -21.35 69.05 -13.89
CA ARG A 2 -22.31 67.94 -13.84
C ARG A 2 -22.09 67.04 -12.63
N ARG A 3 -23.14 66.72 -11.87
CA ARG A 3 -23.13 65.61 -10.90
C ARG A 3 -23.85 64.42 -11.53
N PHE A 4 -23.11 63.33 -11.67
CA PHE A 4 -23.57 62.05 -12.22
C PHE A 4 -24.51 61.36 -11.22
N LEU A 5 -25.65 60.89 -11.74
CA LEU A 5 -26.58 59.99 -11.05
C LEU A 5 -26.08 58.55 -11.32
N CYS A 6 -25.64 57.83 -10.28
CA CYS A 6 -25.33 56.41 -10.38
C CYS A 6 -26.62 55.60 -10.14
N LEU A 7 -27.06 54.88 -11.17
CA LEU A 7 -28.14 53.91 -11.13
C LEU A 7 -27.56 52.56 -10.67
N ALA A 8 -27.87 52.12 -9.46
CA ALA A 8 -27.48 50.79 -8.99
C ALA A 8 -28.46 49.75 -9.54
N ALA A 9 -27.99 48.88 -10.43
CA ALA A 9 -28.71 47.69 -10.87
C ALA A 9 -28.57 46.62 -9.76
N ALA A 10 -29.70 46.21 -9.18
CA ALA A 10 -29.76 45.08 -8.26
C ALA A 10 -29.67 43.77 -9.07
N THR A 11 -28.50 43.16 -9.12
CA THR A 11 -28.32 41.76 -9.52
C THR A 11 -28.89 40.88 -8.41
N LEU A 12 -30.03 40.23 -8.68
CA LEU A 12 -30.53 39.11 -7.89
C LEU A 12 -29.49 37.98 -7.98
N LEU A 13 -28.63 37.88 -6.97
CA LEU A 13 -27.82 36.70 -6.71
C LEU A 13 -28.78 35.58 -6.31
N SER A 14 -29.09 34.69 -7.24
CA SER A 14 -29.66 33.39 -6.91
C SER A 14 -28.60 32.60 -6.15
N SER A 15 -28.74 32.52 -4.83
CA SER A 15 -27.97 31.58 -4.02
C SER A 15 -28.24 30.16 -4.53
N PRO A 16 -27.21 29.33 -4.78
CA PRO A 16 -27.44 27.92 -5.06
C PRO A 16 -28.19 27.34 -3.85
N HIS A 17 -29.39 26.83 -4.10
CA HIS A 17 -30.13 26.06 -3.12
C HIS A 17 -29.36 24.76 -2.92
N SER A 18 -28.65 24.64 -1.80
CA SER A 18 -28.22 23.33 -1.33
C SER A 18 -29.51 22.59 -0.97
N SER A 19 -29.97 21.66 -1.81
CA SER A 19 -31.00 20.71 -1.40
C SER A 19 -30.46 19.96 -0.19
N LEU A 20 -31.29 19.75 0.83
CA LEU A 20 -30.91 18.89 1.95
C LEU A 20 -30.74 17.47 1.40
N ALA A 21 -29.62 16.82 1.73
CA ALA A 21 -29.41 15.41 1.47
C ALA A 21 -30.61 14.58 1.97
N THR A 22 -31.10 13.69 1.12
CA THR A 22 -32.26 12.83 1.36
C THR A 22 -31.87 11.35 1.38
N VAL A 23 -32.79 10.52 1.86
CA VAL A 23 -32.66 9.06 1.85
C VAL A 23 -33.66 8.49 0.86
N LEU A 24 -33.15 7.80 -0.17
CA LEU A 24 -33.95 7.08 -1.16
C LEU A 24 -33.98 5.59 -0.76
N ILE A 25 -35.17 5.01 -0.60
CA ILE A 25 -35.32 3.63 -0.11
C ILE A 25 -35.73 2.72 -1.25
N VAL A 26 -34.79 1.92 -1.75
CA VAL A 26 -35.03 0.85 -2.71
C VAL A 26 -35.78 -0.28 -2.01
N ASN A 27 -36.97 -0.62 -2.51
CA ASN A 27 -37.85 -1.61 -1.87
C ASN A 27 -38.31 -2.72 -2.82
N THR A 28 -37.73 -2.80 -4.02
CA THR A 28 -37.94 -3.87 -4.98
C THR A 28 -36.61 -4.29 -5.62
N PRO A 29 -36.40 -5.59 -5.89
CA PRO A 29 -35.25 -6.04 -6.67
C PRO A 29 -35.48 -5.88 -8.19
N ASP A 30 -36.71 -5.57 -8.62
CA ASP A 30 -37.06 -5.44 -10.03
C ASP A 30 -36.69 -4.06 -10.56
N ASN A 31 -35.62 -3.99 -11.36
CA ASN A 31 -35.20 -2.76 -12.03
C ASN A 31 -36.10 -2.32 -13.21
N HIS A 32 -37.13 -3.09 -13.53
CA HIS A 32 -38.16 -2.70 -14.49
C HIS A 32 -39.44 -2.15 -13.83
N SER A 33 -39.43 -1.94 -12.49
CA SER A 33 -40.50 -1.19 -11.84
C SER A 33 -40.66 0.19 -12.47
N GLY A 34 -41.89 0.65 -12.53
CA GLY A 34 -42.24 1.91 -13.18
C GLY A 34 -42.68 2.96 -12.18
N PRO A 35 -42.62 4.25 -12.55
CA PRO A 35 -43.15 5.29 -11.68
C PRO A 35 -44.63 5.02 -11.37
N GLU A 36 -45.05 5.35 -10.15
CA GLU A 36 -46.43 5.24 -9.64
C GLU A 36 -46.90 3.82 -9.23
N ASP A 37 -46.05 2.80 -9.27
CA ASP A 37 -46.38 1.45 -8.76
C ASP A 37 -46.21 1.31 -7.23
N GLY A 38 -45.72 2.36 -6.56
CA GLY A 38 -45.47 2.41 -5.12
C GLY A 38 -44.17 1.74 -4.69
N LEU A 39 -43.38 1.25 -5.65
CA LEU A 39 -42.04 0.72 -5.45
C LEU A 39 -41.00 1.76 -5.89
N LEU A 40 -39.76 1.55 -5.46
CA LEU A 40 -38.60 2.28 -5.93
C LEU A 40 -37.49 1.26 -6.20
N SER A 41 -37.12 1.10 -7.46
CA SER A 41 -35.95 0.30 -7.86
C SER A 41 -34.65 1.07 -7.66
N LEU A 42 -33.52 0.35 -7.72
CA LEU A 42 -32.21 0.99 -7.76
C LEU A 42 -32.03 1.87 -9.01
N ASN A 43 -32.56 1.44 -10.15
CA ASN A 43 -32.52 2.24 -11.38
C ASN A 43 -33.23 3.59 -11.20
N GLU A 44 -34.45 3.60 -10.64
CA GLU A 44 -35.18 4.83 -10.36
C GLU A 44 -34.49 5.68 -9.29
N ALA A 45 -33.98 5.07 -8.22
CA ALA A 45 -33.25 5.78 -7.18
C ALA A 45 -32.00 6.49 -7.72
N LEU A 46 -31.23 5.85 -8.61
CA LEU A 46 -30.06 6.46 -9.23
C LEU A 46 -30.42 7.60 -10.20
N GLN A 47 -31.57 7.51 -10.89
CA GLN A 47 -32.06 8.60 -11.74
C GLN A 47 -32.55 9.81 -10.91
N ALA A 48 -33.10 9.56 -9.72
CA ALA A 48 -33.66 10.59 -8.84
C ALA A 48 -32.63 11.23 -7.90
N ALA A 49 -31.48 10.60 -7.68
CA ALA A 49 -30.47 11.04 -6.72
C ALA A 49 -29.97 12.47 -6.99
N ALA A 50 -29.74 13.21 -5.90
CA ALA A 50 -29.13 14.52 -5.83
C ALA A 50 -27.83 14.49 -5.02
N ASP A 51 -27.10 15.61 -5.02
CA ASP A 51 -25.86 15.75 -4.26
C ASP A 51 -26.09 15.49 -2.75
N GLY A 52 -25.27 14.60 -2.19
CA GLY A 52 -25.26 14.21 -0.78
C GLY A 52 -26.29 13.14 -0.39
N ASP A 53 -27.13 12.68 -1.32
CA ASP A 53 -28.15 11.67 -1.02
C ASP A 53 -27.55 10.34 -0.58
N THR A 54 -28.35 9.55 0.14
CA THR A 54 -28.04 8.15 0.47
C THR A 54 -29.13 7.24 -0.08
N ILE A 55 -28.74 6.27 -0.91
CA ILE A 55 -29.59 5.18 -1.35
C ILE A 55 -29.46 4.03 -0.34
N ARG A 56 -30.58 3.64 0.25
CA ARG A 56 -30.75 2.51 1.17
C ARG A 56 -31.63 1.44 0.55
N PHE A 57 -31.59 0.24 1.12
CA PHE A 57 -32.35 -0.91 0.68
C PHE A 57 -33.24 -1.42 1.83
N GLU A 58 -34.51 -1.63 1.53
CA GLU A 58 -35.51 -2.26 2.41
C GLU A 58 -36.39 -3.21 1.58
N ILE A 59 -35.75 -4.08 0.80
CA ILE A 59 -36.46 -5.03 -0.07
C ILE A 59 -37.12 -6.10 0.82
N PRO A 60 -38.44 -6.35 0.69
CA PRO A 60 -39.12 -7.36 1.50
C PRO A 60 -38.67 -8.79 1.21
N GLY A 61 -38.63 -9.61 2.27
CA GLY A 61 -38.35 -11.05 2.18
C GLY A 61 -36.93 -11.43 2.62
N PRO A 62 -36.60 -12.72 2.61
CA PRO A 62 -35.23 -13.18 2.83
C PRO A 62 -34.36 -12.84 1.62
N GLY A 63 -33.15 -12.38 1.86
CA GLY A 63 -32.12 -12.23 0.82
C GLY A 63 -31.17 -13.44 0.73
N PRO A 64 -30.07 -13.33 -0.03
CA PRO A 64 -29.66 -12.13 -0.76
C PRO A 64 -30.64 -11.78 -1.90
N HIS A 65 -30.85 -10.49 -2.12
CA HIS A 65 -31.62 -9.97 -3.25
C HIS A 65 -30.66 -9.71 -4.42
N ILE A 66 -30.87 -10.45 -5.50
CA ILE A 66 -30.11 -10.31 -6.74
C ILE A 66 -30.85 -9.31 -7.63
N LEU A 67 -30.23 -8.15 -7.84
CA LEU A 67 -30.72 -7.09 -8.71
C LEU A 67 -30.00 -7.24 -10.04
N GLN A 68 -30.68 -7.87 -11.00
CA GLN A 68 -30.17 -7.97 -12.36
C GLN A 68 -30.02 -6.56 -12.93
N THR A 69 -28.82 -6.22 -13.40
CA THR A 69 -28.55 -4.92 -14.03
C THR A 69 -29.50 -4.71 -15.22
N PRO A 70 -30.07 -3.51 -15.42
CA PRO A 70 -30.94 -3.25 -16.56
C PRO A 70 -30.25 -3.54 -17.90
N MET A 71 -31.04 -3.87 -18.92
CA MET A 71 -30.52 -3.87 -20.30
C MET A 71 -30.10 -2.45 -20.67
N GLY A 72 -28.82 -2.25 -21.00
CA GLY A 72 -28.20 -0.93 -21.20
C GLY A 72 -27.58 -0.32 -19.93
N GLY A 73 -27.70 -0.99 -18.78
CA GLY A 73 -27.06 -0.59 -17.52
C GLY A 73 -27.83 0.44 -16.69
N TYR A 74 -27.25 0.79 -15.55
CA TYR A 74 -27.72 1.89 -14.69
C TYR A 74 -27.32 3.26 -15.28
N PRO A 75 -28.00 4.37 -14.92
CA PRO A 75 -27.57 5.70 -15.36
C PRO A 75 -26.18 6.06 -14.81
N PHE A 76 -25.49 6.98 -15.50
CA PHE A 76 -24.26 7.58 -14.97
C PHE A 76 -24.52 8.31 -13.65
N ILE A 77 -23.68 8.03 -12.65
CA ILE A 77 -23.67 8.73 -11.37
C ILE A 77 -22.88 10.03 -11.54
N ARG A 78 -23.58 11.16 -11.50
CA ARG A 78 -23.01 12.51 -11.71
C ARG A 78 -23.05 13.39 -10.45
N VAL A 79 -23.78 12.96 -9.44
CA VAL A 79 -24.02 13.70 -8.21
C VAL A 79 -22.90 13.47 -7.19
N ASN A 80 -22.53 14.52 -6.49
CA ASN A 80 -21.45 14.49 -5.50
C ASN A 80 -21.94 13.93 -4.17
N GLY A 81 -21.10 13.21 -3.43
CA GLY A 81 -21.40 12.74 -2.08
C GLY A 81 -22.49 11.68 -1.99
N LEU A 82 -22.88 11.06 -3.12
CA LEU A 82 -23.86 9.98 -3.13
C LEU A 82 -23.31 8.75 -2.40
N THR A 83 -24.10 8.22 -1.48
CA THR A 83 -23.80 6.95 -0.78
C THR A 83 -24.78 5.85 -1.20
N LEU A 84 -24.28 4.72 -1.68
CA LEU A 84 -25.03 3.47 -1.85
C LEU A 84 -24.73 2.54 -0.68
N ASP A 85 -25.72 2.31 0.18
CA ASP A 85 -25.54 1.61 1.44
C ASP A 85 -26.24 0.24 1.45
N GLY A 86 -25.57 -0.79 0.93
CA GLY A 86 -26.07 -2.17 0.93
C GLY A 86 -26.26 -2.76 2.33
N TYR A 87 -25.52 -2.26 3.34
CA TYR A 87 -25.68 -2.69 4.74
C TYR A 87 -26.98 -2.20 5.39
N SER A 88 -27.74 -1.33 4.72
CA SER A 88 -29.08 -0.95 5.18
C SER A 88 -30.16 -2.03 4.96
N GLN A 89 -29.92 -2.99 4.06
CA GLN A 89 -30.85 -4.10 3.81
C GLN A 89 -31.05 -4.96 5.07
N PRO A 90 -32.30 -5.24 5.48
CA PRO A 90 -32.58 -6.18 6.56
C PRO A 90 -31.82 -7.51 6.42
N GLY A 91 -31.10 -7.89 7.48
CA GLY A 91 -30.28 -9.09 7.52
C GLY A 91 -28.85 -8.93 7.01
N ALA A 92 -28.48 -7.76 6.47
CA ALA A 92 -27.10 -7.43 6.15
C ALA A 92 -26.34 -7.05 7.42
N ALA A 93 -25.03 -7.29 7.43
CA ALA A 93 -24.16 -6.89 8.54
C ALA A 93 -22.75 -6.63 8.02
N PRO A 94 -22.10 -5.53 8.44
CA PRO A 94 -20.69 -5.32 8.15
C PRO A 94 -19.80 -6.30 8.91
N ASN A 95 -18.58 -6.49 8.39
CA ASN A 95 -17.56 -7.23 9.11
C ASN A 95 -17.23 -6.56 10.45
N SER A 96 -17.13 -7.36 11.51
CA SER A 96 -16.78 -6.93 12.87
C SER A 96 -15.50 -7.60 13.40
N GLN A 97 -14.96 -8.58 12.67
CA GLN A 97 -13.73 -9.28 13.05
C GLN A 97 -12.48 -8.48 12.64
N PRO A 98 -11.40 -8.55 13.44
CA PRO A 98 -10.12 -7.97 13.03
C PRO A 98 -9.61 -8.64 11.75
N PHE A 99 -8.67 -7.98 11.05
CA PHE A 99 -8.11 -8.49 9.79
C PHE A 99 -7.60 -9.95 9.85
N SER A 100 -7.00 -10.34 10.98
CA SER A 100 -6.49 -11.69 11.24
C SER A 100 -7.57 -12.76 11.42
N GLY A 101 -8.84 -12.37 11.55
CA GLY A 101 -9.98 -13.27 11.70
C GLY A 101 -10.76 -13.50 10.42
N THR A 102 -11.72 -14.41 10.47
CA THR A 102 -12.69 -14.62 9.39
C THR A 102 -13.52 -13.36 9.17
N ASN A 103 -13.61 -12.87 7.93
CA ASN A 103 -14.51 -11.76 7.58
C ASN A 103 -15.93 -12.29 7.64
N ASN A 104 -16.73 -11.71 8.54
CA ASN A 104 -18.09 -12.14 8.83
C ASN A 104 -19.15 -11.18 8.27
N ALA A 105 -18.80 -10.37 7.25
CA ALA A 105 -19.78 -9.56 6.55
C ALA A 105 -20.88 -10.44 5.95
N VAL A 106 -22.12 -9.98 6.05
CA VAL A 106 -23.29 -10.60 5.44
C VAL A 106 -23.80 -9.67 4.36
N ILE A 107 -23.59 -10.05 3.11
CA ILE A 107 -24.04 -9.31 1.92
C ILE A 107 -25.46 -9.77 1.57
N GLN A 108 -26.40 -8.82 1.50
CA GLN A 108 -27.80 -9.09 1.14
C GLN A 108 -28.24 -8.42 -0.16
N ILE A 109 -27.42 -7.54 -0.74
CA ILE A 109 -27.71 -6.89 -2.03
C ILE A 109 -26.60 -7.29 -3.00
N VAL A 110 -27.01 -7.83 -4.15
CA VAL A 110 -26.09 -8.22 -5.22
C VAL A 110 -26.50 -7.51 -6.50
N LEU A 111 -25.57 -6.80 -7.14
CA LEU A 111 -25.73 -6.29 -8.49
C LEU A 111 -25.14 -7.32 -9.46
N ASP A 112 -26.00 -7.84 -10.33
CA ASP A 112 -25.66 -8.96 -11.19
C ASP A 112 -25.66 -8.56 -12.67
N SER A 113 -24.47 -8.61 -13.25
CA SER A 113 -24.19 -8.36 -14.67
C SER A 113 -23.65 -9.62 -15.38
N SER A 114 -23.89 -10.81 -14.83
CA SER A 114 -23.44 -12.09 -15.39
C SER A 114 -24.22 -12.53 -16.63
N GLY A 115 -25.38 -11.92 -16.91
CA GLY A 115 -26.21 -12.24 -18.08
C GLY A 115 -25.48 -12.06 -19.42
N ASP A 116 -25.68 -13.01 -20.34
CA ASP A 116 -25.16 -12.99 -21.71
C ASP A 116 -26.17 -12.39 -22.71
N ASP A 117 -27.34 -11.96 -22.25
CA ASP A 117 -28.39 -11.41 -23.09
C ASP A 117 -28.01 -10.05 -23.68
N THR A 118 -28.57 -9.76 -24.86
CA THR A 118 -28.30 -8.54 -25.63
C THR A 118 -29.58 -7.92 -26.16
N ALA A 119 -29.52 -6.62 -26.43
CA ALA A 119 -30.52 -5.93 -27.24
C ALA A 119 -29.85 -5.03 -28.28
N ASP A 120 -30.64 -4.64 -29.29
CA ASP A 120 -30.18 -3.73 -30.34
C ASP A 120 -29.67 -2.42 -29.76
N SER A 121 -28.68 -1.82 -30.44
CA SER A 121 -28.14 -0.53 -30.04
C SER A 121 -29.21 0.56 -30.02
N THR A 122 -29.19 1.40 -28.98
CA THR A 122 -29.96 2.65 -28.95
C THR A 122 -29.29 3.77 -29.75
N TYR A 123 -28.16 3.50 -30.39
CA TYR A 123 -27.35 4.47 -31.14
C TYR A 123 -27.50 4.19 -32.64
N PRO A 124 -28.36 4.93 -33.36
CA PRO A 124 -28.69 4.62 -34.75
C PRO A 124 -27.48 4.58 -35.68
N ASP A 125 -26.48 5.42 -35.40
CA ASP A 125 -25.26 5.52 -36.19
C ASP A 125 -24.17 4.51 -35.79
N ASN A 126 -24.37 3.78 -34.69
CA ASN A 126 -23.41 2.83 -34.12
C ASN A 126 -24.08 1.49 -33.75
N PRO A 127 -24.61 0.72 -34.73
CA PRO A 127 -25.35 -0.50 -34.47
C PRO A 127 -24.53 -1.61 -33.78
N GLY A 128 -23.19 -1.54 -33.82
CA GLY A 128 -22.30 -2.46 -33.11
C GLY A 128 -22.25 -2.26 -31.59
N LEU A 129 -22.71 -1.11 -31.08
CA LEU A 129 -22.85 -0.82 -29.64
C LEU A 129 -24.13 -1.48 -29.08
N THR A 130 -24.18 -2.81 -29.10
CA THR A 130 -25.29 -3.59 -28.53
C THR A 130 -25.51 -3.26 -27.07
N LEU A 131 -26.75 -3.34 -26.59
CA LEU A 131 -27.00 -3.22 -25.15
C LEU A 131 -26.66 -4.54 -24.46
N ARG A 132 -26.08 -4.42 -23.27
CA ARG A 132 -25.75 -5.51 -22.35
C ARG A 132 -26.24 -5.16 -20.95
N ARG A 133 -26.10 -6.09 -20.01
CA ARG A 133 -26.39 -5.91 -18.58
C ARG A 133 -25.34 -5.03 -17.88
N SER A 134 -24.98 -3.91 -18.48
CA SER A 134 -23.97 -2.96 -17.98
C SER A 134 -24.01 -1.66 -18.80
N THR A 135 -23.55 -0.57 -18.21
CA THR A 135 -23.61 0.79 -18.76
C THR A 135 -22.46 1.03 -19.72
N ARG A 136 -22.78 1.40 -20.97
CA ARG A 136 -21.81 1.81 -21.98
C ARG A 136 -21.07 3.07 -21.56
N MET A 137 -19.75 3.11 -21.73
CA MET A 137 -18.92 4.24 -21.30
C MET A 137 -18.69 5.32 -22.39
N VAL A 138 -19.63 5.46 -23.34
CA VAL A 138 -19.54 6.36 -24.52
C VAL A 138 -20.78 7.24 -24.71
N PHE A 139 -20.68 8.30 -25.52
CA PHE A 139 -21.81 9.12 -25.96
C PHE A 139 -22.65 8.36 -26.99
N ALA A 140 -23.82 8.90 -27.31
CA ALA A 140 -24.71 8.32 -28.31
C ALA A 140 -24.16 8.32 -29.75
N ASP A 141 -23.22 9.22 -30.03
CA ASP A 141 -22.49 9.25 -31.29
C ASP A 141 -21.23 8.35 -31.28
N GLY A 142 -21.02 7.59 -30.20
CA GLY A 142 -19.89 6.68 -30.02
C GLY A 142 -18.61 7.37 -29.54
N SER A 143 -18.62 8.68 -29.28
CA SER A 143 -17.43 9.38 -28.79
C SER A 143 -17.20 9.18 -27.28
N ASP A 144 -15.93 9.20 -26.86
CA ASP A 144 -15.52 8.98 -25.47
C ASP A 144 -15.98 10.12 -24.55
N ILE A 145 -16.57 9.76 -23.41
CA ILE A 145 -17.10 10.71 -22.41
C ILE A 145 -16.40 10.59 -21.07
N SER A 146 -15.56 9.58 -20.92
CA SER A 146 -15.32 8.92 -19.65
C SER A 146 -13.83 8.60 -19.42
N GLY A 147 -13.05 8.46 -20.50
CA GLY A 147 -11.69 7.93 -20.51
C GLY A 147 -11.64 6.45 -20.92
N TYR A 148 -12.76 5.91 -21.41
CA TYR A 148 -12.94 4.51 -21.76
C TYR A 148 -13.32 4.39 -23.24
N GLY A 149 -13.02 3.23 -23.85
CA GLY A 149 -13.41 2.93 -25.21
C GLY A 149 -14.84 2.40 -25.34
N ASP A 150 -15.18 1.99 -26.55
CA ASP A 150 -16.44 1.33 -26.89
C ASP A 150 -16.47 -0.17 -26.55
N THR A 151 -15.36 -0.68 -26.02
CA THR A 151 -15.17 -2.07 -25.58
C THR A 151 -15.32 -2.24 -24.07
N GLU A 152 -15.82 -1.23 -23.36
CA GLU A 152 -15.81 -1.16 -21.91
C GLU A 152 -17.14 -0.65 -21.34
N ASN A 153 -17.64 -1.35 -20.31
CA ASN A 153 -18.86 -1.02 -19.59
C ASN A 153 -18.65 -1.01 -18.07
N GLY A 154 -19.45 -0.20 -17.37
CA GLY A 154 -19.53 -0.19 -15.91
C GLY A 154 -20.87 -0.74 -15.39
N ILE A 155 -20.88 -1.42 -14.24
CA ILE A 155 -22.11 -1.67 -13.47
C ILE A 155 -22.52 -0.34 -12.83
N LEU A 156 -21.60 0.27 -12.07
CA LEU A 156 -21.74 1.63 -11.54
C LEU A 156 -20.73 2.55 -12.23
N ALA A 157 -21.21 3.39 -13.16
CA ALA A 157 -20.37 4.34 -13.87
C ALA A 157 -20.43 5.73 -13.19
N VAL A 158 -19.34 6.12 -12.53
CA VAL A 158 -19.21 7.37 -11.76
C VAL A 158 -18.51 8.41 -12.62
N LEU A 159 -19.24 9.43 -13.08
CA LEU A 159 -18.78 10.35 -14.12
C LEU A 159 -18.62 11.77 -13.58
N GLY A 160 -17.38 12.12 -13.24
CA GLY A 160 -16.98 13.44 -12.71
C GLY A 160 -17.44 13.74 -11.28
N ALA A 161 -18.23 12.85 -10.67
CA ALA A 161 -18.73 13.01 -9.31
C ALA A 161 -17.62 12.91 -8.26
N GLN A 162 -17.77 13.68 -7.19
CA GLN A 162 -16.84 13.74 -6.07
C GLN A 162 -17.40 12.98 -4.86
N ASN A 163 -16.56 12.29 -4.09
CA ASN A 163 -16.91 11.64 -2.82
C ASN A 163 -18.03 10.60 -2.92
N PHE A 164 -18.13 9.88 -4.05
CA PHE A 164 -19.04 8.74 -4.19
C PHE A 164 -18.66 7.62 -3.21
N THR A 165 -19.63 7.07 -2.50
CA THR A 165 -19.41 5.93 -1.59
C THR A 165 -20.32 4.76 -1.97
N VAL A 166 -19.75 3.56 -2.03
CA VAL A 166 -20.52 2.31 -2.12
C VAL A 166 -20.03 1.32 -1.08
N ARG A 167 -20.97 0.70 -0.35
CA ARG A 167 -20.63 -0.29 0.67
C ARG A 167 -21.65 -1.41 0.83
N GLY A 168 -21.19 -2.59 1.26
CA GLY A 168 -22.06 -3.71 1.61
C GLY A 168 -22.81 -4.32 0.42
N ILE A 169 -22.27 -4.17 -0.80
CA ILE A 169 -22.84 -4.68 -2.04
C ILE A 169 -21.96 -5.79 -2.61
N GLY A 170 -22.59 -6.87 -3.07
CA GLY A 170 -21.97 -7.89 -3.90
C GLY A 170 -22.06 -7.50 -5.38
N PHE A 171 -21.00 -7.75 -6.14
CA PHE A 171 -20.96 -7.54 -7.58
C PHE A 171 -20.63 -8.86 -8.26
N LEU A 172 -21.52 -9.29 -9.15
CA LEU A 172 -21.31 -10.47 -9.99
C LEU A 172 -21.31 -10.04 -11.46
N GLY A 173 -20.56 -10.76 -12.26
CA GLY A 173 -20.41 -10.48 -13.68
C GLY A 173 -19.99 -11.73 -14.43
N ARG A 174 -19.44 -11.53 -15.61
CA ARG A 174 -18.81 -12.58 -16.39
C ARG A 174 -17.59 -12.05 -17.12
N HIS A 175 -16.68 -12.94 -17.45
CA HIS A 175 -15.64 -12.64 -18.43
C HIS A 175 -16.28 -12.44 -19.81
N THR A 176 -15.75 -11.47 -20.55
CA THR A 176 -16.28 -11.06 -21.85
C THR A 176 -15.15 -11.03 -22.87
N GLU A 177 -15.49 -10.92 -24.15
CA GLU A 177 -14.48 -10.84 -25.21
C GLU A 177 -13.70 -9.52 -25.19
N GLY A 178 -14.22 -8.48 -24.52
CA GLY A 178 -13.61 -7.16 -24.52
C GLY A 178 -13.71 -6.48 -25.88
N GLU A 179 -14.81 -6.69 -26.59
CA GLU A 179 -15.08 -6.14 -27.91
C GLU A 179 -16.34 -5.27 -27.90
N GLN A 180 -16.58 -4.54 -29.00
CA GLN A 180 -17.71 -3.62 -29.08
C GLN A 180 -19.06 -4.34 -28.83
N SER A 181 -19.23 -5.57 -29.31
CA SER A 181 -20.48 -6.33 -29.14
C SER A 181 -20.58 -7.08 -27.79
N ASP A 182 -19.45 -7.27 -27.11
CA ASP A 182 -19.34 -7.90 -25.80
C ASP A 182 -18.27 -7.21 -24.92
N PRO A 183 -18.59 -6.00 -24.43
CA PRO A 183 -17.62 -5.15 -23.74
C PRO A 183 -17.18 -5.74 -22.40
N SER A 184 -15.98 -5.37 -21.95
CA SER A 184 -15.49 -5.60 -20.59
C SER A 184 -16.46 -5.06 -19.54
N ILE A 185 -16.59 -5.75 -18.42
CA ILE A 185 -17.48 -5.35 -17.30
C ILE A 185 -16.63 -4.88 -16.12
N TYR A 186 -16.87 -3.66 -15.65
CA TYR A 186 -16.25 -3.07 -14.46
C TYR A 186 -17.30 -2.84 -13.38
N ALA A 187 -17.07 -3.26 -12.14
CA ALA A 187 -18.08 -3.05 -11.09
C ALA A 187 -18.25 -1.55 -10.76
N VAL A 188 -17.15 -0.84 -10.53
CA VAL A 188 -17.14 0.62 -10.36
C VAL A 188 -16.18 1.25 -11.36
N ALA A 189 -16.71 1.99 -12.32
CA ALA A 189 -15.92 2.71 -13.31
C ALA A 189 -15.85 4.20 -12.97
N LEU A 190 -14.71 4.67 -12.49
CA LEU A 190 -14.44 6.08 -12.22
C LEU A 190 -14.04 6.78 -13.52
N ALA A 191 -14.76 7.82 -13.90
CA ALA A 191 -14.65 8.44 -15.20
C ALA A 191 -14.58 9.96 -15.10
N ARG A 192 -13.90 10.59 -16.07
CA ARG A 192 -13.86 12.05 -16.27
C ARG A 192 -13.55 12.85 -14.99
N GLY A 193 -12.55 12.40 -14.22
CA GLY A 193 -12.10 13.11 -13.02
C GLY A 193 -12.94 12.89 -11.77
N ALA A 194 -13.68 11.77 -11.68
CA ALA A 194 -14.32 11.38 -10.44
C ALA A 194 -13.27 11.20 -9.34
N ALA A 195 -13.47 11.82 -8.17
CA ALA A 195 -12.46 11.79 -7.11
C ALA A 195 -13.02 11.54 -5.72
N GLY A 196 -12.17 11.06 -4.82
CA GLY A 196 -12.52 10.75 -3.44
C GLY A 196 -13.49 9.57 -3.30
N ALA A 197 -13.57 8.69 -4.30
CA ALA A 197 -14.48 7.55 -4.26
C ALA A 197 -14.08 6.58 -3.14
N LYS A 198 -15.06 6.13 -2.34
CA LYS A 198 -14.89 5.10 -1.31
C LYS A 198 -15.64 3.83 -1.71
N VAL A 199 -14.90 2.75 -1.90
CA VAL A 199 -15.44 1.42 -2.26
C VAL A 199 -15.06 0.46 -1.13
N GLN A 200 -16.02 0.17 -0.24
CA GLN A 200 -15.72 -0.36 1.09
C GLN A 200 -16.70 -1.47 1.51
N GLY A 201 -16.21 -2.58 2.05
CA GLY A 201 -17.05 -3.67 2.55
C GLY A 201 -17.88 -4.36 1.45
N CYS A 202 -17.40 -4.34 0.22
CA CYS A 202 -18.03 -4.94 -0.94
C CYS A 202 -17.39 -6.29 -1.30
N TRP A 203 -18.16 -7.17 -1.94
CA TRP A 203 -17.66 -8.43 -2.49
C TRP A 203 -17.71 -8.37 -4.01
N PHE A 204 -16.61 -8.70 -4.69
CA PHE A 204 -16.48 -8.67 -6.14
C PHE A 204 -16.16 -10.07 -6.66
N GLY A 205 -17.02 -10.58 -7.53
CA GLY A 205 -16.88 -11.90 -8.13
C GLY A 205 -17.07 -13.06 -7.17
N LEU A 206 -17.54 -12.82 -5.94
CA LEU A 206 -17.89 -13.85 -4.96
C LEU A 206 -19.38 -13.72 -4.61
N HIS A 207 -20.14 -14.78 -4.87
CA HIS A 207 -21.54 -14.84 -4.46
C HIS A 207 -21.65 -14.85 -2.92
N PRO A 208 -22.73 -14.28 -2.32
CA PRO A 208 -22.94 -14.31 -0.86
C PRO A 208 -23.02 -15.70 -0.21
N ASP A 209 -22.99 -16.78 -0.99
CA ASP A 209 -22.86 -18.15 -0.47
C ASP A 209 -21.42 -18.47 0.01
N GLY A 210 -20.47 -17.56 -0.27
CA GLY A 210 -19.07 -17.66 0.11
C GLY A 210 -18.26 -18.68 -0.70
N LYS A 211 -18.80 -19.18 -1.83
CA LYS A 211 -18.21 -20.30 -2.59
C LYS A 211 -18.23 -20.05 -4.09
N THR A 212 -19.35 -19.60 -4.64
CA THR A 212 -19.53 -19.45 -6.09
C THR A 212 -18.78 -18.22 -6.58
N ILE A 213 -17.92 -18.40 -7.58
CA ILE A 213 -17.10 -17.34 -8.16
C ILE A 213 -17.65 -16.98 -9.53
N GLU A 214 -17.96 -15.70 -9.72
CA GLU A 214 -18.42 -15.11 -10.98
C GLU A 214 -17.62 -13.84 -11.26
N GLY A 215 -16.33 -14.04 -11.51
CA GLY A 215 -15.40 -12.95 -11.82
C GLY A 215 -15.67 -12.32 -13.20
N PHE A 216 -15.05 -11.16 -13.40
CA PHE A 216 -15.17 -10.34 -14.60
C PHE A 216 -13.91 -9.48 -14.75
N ARG A 217 -13.96 -8.46 -15.62
CA ARG A 217 -12.75 -7.72 -15.99
C ARG A 217 -12.10 -7.00 -14.80
N ALA A 218 -12.82 -6.14 -14.06
CA ALA A 218 -12.24 -5.39 -12.93
C ALA A 218 -13.24 -4.98 -11.85
N ALA A 219 -12.81 -4.99 -10.59
CA ALA A 219 -13.62 -4.48 -9.48
C ALA A 219 -13.74 -2.95 -9.54
N VAL A 220 -12.60 -2.25 -9.71
CA VAL A 220 -12.59 -0.79 -9.88
C VAL A 220 -11.66 -0.39 -11.01
N THR A 221 -12.12 0.51 -11.86
CA THR A 221 -11.29 1.17 -12.87
C THR A 221 -11.31 2.68 -12.72
N GLY A 222 -10.27 3.34 -13.19
CA GLY A 222 -10.20 4.79 -13.18
C GLY A 222 -9.25 5.32 -14.24
N PHE A 223 -9.67 5.31 -15.51
CA PHE A 223 -8.80 5.68 -16.63
C PHE A 223 -8.78 7.18 -16.92
N ARG A 224 -7.67 7.63 -17.51
CA ARG A 224 -7.49 9.03 -17.92
C ARG A 224 -8.45 9.41 -19.04
N PHE A 225 -9.19 10.49 -18.84
CA PHE A 225 -9.97 11.12 -19.90
C PHE A 225 -9.14 12.17 -20.66
N ARG A 226 -9.17 12.10 -22.00
CA ARG A 226 -8.64 13.15 -22.90
C ARG A 226 -9.72 13.52 -23.89
N GLY A 227 -10.20 14.75 -23.82
CA GLY A 227 -11.26 15.21 -24.70
C GLY A 227 -11.58 16.67 -24.50
N THR A 228 -12.75 17.08 -24.97
CA THR A 228 -13.22 18.45 -24.87
C THR A 228 -14.35 18.53 -23.85
N VAL A 229 -14.21 19.41 -22.85
CA VAL A 229 -15.26 19.74 -21.88
C VAL A 229 -15.59 21.21 -22.05
N ASP A 230 -16.87 21.52 -22.32
CA ASP A 230 -17.36 22.88 -22.53
C ASP A 230 -16.56 23.67 -23.57
N GLY A 231 -16.15 22.99 -24.64
CA GLY A 231 -15.35 23.57 -25.73
C GLY A 231 -13.85 23.70 -25.44
N VAL A 232 -13.38 23.26 -24.28
CA VAL A 232 -11.97 23.32 -23.86
C VAL A 232 -11.36 21.91 -23.86
N ALA A 233 -10.22 21.75 -24.52
CA ALA A 233 -9.45 20.52 -24.44
C ALA A 233 -8.92 20.32 -23.00
N VAL A 234 -9.21 19.17 -22.42
CA VAL A 234 -8.81 18.81 -21.06
C VAL A 234 -8.19 17.42 -21.02
N GLU A 235 -7.31 17.23 -20.05
CA GLU A 235 -6.79 15.93 -19.63
C GLU A 235 -7.15 15.80 -18.14
N LEU A 236 -7.99 14.82 -17.81
CA LEU A 236 -8.53 14.64 -16.47
C LEU A 236 -8.18 13.24 -15.96
N PHE A 237 -7.74 13.19 -14.72
CA PHE A 237 -7.53 11.95 -13.98
C PHE A 237 -8.54 11.91 -12.84
N SER A 238 -9.15 10.75 -12.63
CA SER A 238 -9.77 10.42 -11.34
C SER A 238 -8.70 10.53 -10.25
N SER A 239 -9.07 10.65 -8.97
CA SER A 239 -8.05 10.71 -7.89
C SER A 239 -8.60 10.31 -6.52
N GLY A 240 -7.72 9.97 -5.58
CA GLY A 240 -8.10 9.78 -4.18
C GLY A 240 -9.04 8.58 -3.95
N LEU A 241 -8.97 7.54 -4.78
CA LEU A 241 -9.74 6.31 -4.57
C LEU A 241 -9.32 5.68 -3.24
N VAL A 242 -10.29 5.35 -2.40
CA VAL A 242 -10.13 4.40 -1.30
C VAL A 242 -10.84 3.10 -1.68
N PHE A 243 -10.04 2.04 -1.83
CA PHE A 243 -10.51 0.67 -1.99
C PHE A 243 -10.22 -0.08 -0.69
N GLY A 244 -11.23 -0.19 0.16
CA GLY A 244 -11.17 -0.85 1.45
C GLY A 244 -11.03 0.13 2.61
N VAL A 245 -10.16 -0.18 3.57
CA VAL A 245 -9.98 0.57 4.82
C VAL A 245 -9.42 1.96 4.57
N ASP A 246 -10.07 3.00 5.07
CA ASP A 246 -9.62 4.38 4.87
C ASP A 246 -8.65 4.89 5.95
N GLY A 247 -8.64 4.23 7.12
CA GLY A 247 -7.73 4.53 8.22
C GLY A 247 -8.21 5.65 9.15
N ASP A 248 -9.48 6.06 9.05
CA ASP A 248 -10.04 7.16 9.86
C ASP A 248 -10.36 6.77 11.32
N GLY A 249 -10.26 5.47 11.65
CA GLY A 249 -10.52 4.92 12.98
C GLY A 249 -12.00 4.64 13.26
N ILE A 250 -12.88 4.79 12.27
CA ILE A 250 -14.33 4.62 12.38
C ILE A 250 -14.74 3.39 11.58
N GLN A 251 -15.03 2.31 12.31
CA GLN A 251 -15.55 1.08 11.71
C GLN A 251 -14.64 0.48 10.62
N ASP A 252 -13.31 0.66 10.69
CA ASP A 252 -12.37 0.19 9.65
C ASP A 252 -12.62 -1.28 9.24
N ARG A 253 -12.92 -2.16 10.21
CA ARG A 253 -13.21 -3.57 9.93
C ARG A 253 -14.37 -3.79 8.96
N ALA A 254 -15.36 -2.90 8.96
CA ALA A 254 -16.53 -2.94 8.08
C ALA A 254 -16.17 -2.64 6.61
N GLU A 255 -15.02 -2.03 6.38
CA GLU A 255 -14.60 -1.48 5.09
C GLU A 255 -13.83 -2.48 4.24
N ALA A 256 -13.41 -3.61 4.80
CA ALA A 256 -12.64 -4.65 4.12
C ALA A 256 -13.41 -5.27 2.93
N ASN A 257 -12.86 -5.16 1.72
CA ASN A 257 -13.42 -5.81 0.53
C ASN A 257 -12.89 -7.24 0.33
N ILE A 258 -13.64 -8.04 -0.44
CA ILE A 258 -13.21 -9.34 -0.96
C ILE A 258 -13.33 -9.30 -2.49
N THR A 259 -12.27 -9.67 -3.20
CA THR A 259 -12.21 -9.69 -4.67
C THR A 259 -11.71 -11.03 -5.16
N MET A 260 -12.50 -11.72 -6.00
CA MET A 260 -12.21 -13.07 -6.49
C MET A 260 -12.32 -13.13 -8.01
N GLY A 261 -11.31 -13.71 -8.67
CA GLY A 261 -11.39 -14.12 -10.07
C GLY A 261 -11.46 -12.98 -11.10
N MET A 262 -10.96 -11.78 -10.77
CA MET A 262 -10.87 -10.66 -11.72
C MET A 262 -9.69 -10.83 -12.67
N GLU A 263 -9.86 -10.50 -13.95
CA GLU A 263 -8.71 -10.42 -14.88
C GLU A 263 -7.72 -9.34 -14.40
N LEU A 264 -8.25 -8.18 -13.99
CA LEU A 264 -7.50 -7.10 -13.39
C LEU A 264 -8.32 -6.46 -12.27
N ALA A 265 -8.10 -6.85 -11.01
CA ALA A 265 -8.95 -6.38 -9.91
C ALA A 265 -9.03 -4.84 -9.81
N LEU A 266 -7.90 -4.15 -9.93
CA LEU A 266 -7.82 -2.68 -9.93
C LEU A 266 -7.06 -2.20 -11.16
N GLY A 267 -7.77 -1.61 -12.14
CA GLY A 267 -7.21 -1.03 -13.37
C GLY A 267 -7.26 0.48 -13.34
N LEU A 268 -6.19 1.12 -12.90
CA LEU A 268 -6.20 2.53 -12.51
C LEU A 268 -5.31 3.39 -13.40
N GLU A 269 -5.65 4.66 -13.50
CA GLU A 269 -4.79 5.75 -13.95
C GLU A 269 -5.09 6.98 -13.08
N LEU A 270 -4.73 6.92 -11.80
CA LEU A 270 -5.05 7.97 -10.84
C LEU A 270 -4.04 8.13 -9.71
N PRO A 271 -3.84 9.36 -9.19
CA PRO A 271 -3.01 9.60 -8.02
C PRO A 271 -3.79 9.44 -6.72
N GLY A 272 -3.07 9.21 -5.62
CA GLY A 272 -3.62 9.17 -4.27
C GLY A 272 -4.50 7.95 -3.99
N ALA A 273 -4.26 6.83 -4.66
CA ALA A 273 -5.00 5.60 -4.40
C ALA A 273 -4.61 4.99 -3.04
N ARG A 274 -5.59 4.61 -2.21
CA ARG A 274 -5.40 3.82 -0.98
C ARG A 274 -6.07 2.46 -1.16
N ILE A 275 -5.28 1.39 -1.04
CA ILE A 275 -5.70 0.01 -1.21
C ILE A 275 -5.34 -0.73 0.07
N SER A 276 -6.29 -0.86 1.00
CA SER A 276 -6.03 -1.31 2.37
C SER A 276 -7.14 -2.22 2.89
N GLY A 277 -6.81 -3.21 3.72
CA GLY A 277 -7.81 -4.08 4.38
C GLY A 277 -8.45 -5.14 3.50
N ASN A 278 -7.96 -5.37 2.28
CA ASN A 278 -8.64 -6.19 1.27
C ASN A 278 -8.15 -7.63 1.22
N ARG A 279 -8.99 -8.50 0.65
CA ARG A 279 -8.64 -9.87 0.28
C ARG A 279 -8.73 -10.05 -1.22
N PHE A 280 -7.63 -10.42 -1.86
CA PHE A 280 -7.56 -10.67 -3.30
C PHE A 280 -7.30 -12.15 -3.57
N ASN A 281 -8.26 -12.83 -4.19
CA ASN A 281 -8.22 -14.27 -4.46
C ASN A 281 -8.02 -15.13 -3.20
N VAL A 282 -8.50 -14.62 -2.05
CA VAL A 282 -8.52 -15.29 -0.75
C VAL A 282 -9.94 -15.23 -0.20
N TYR A 283 -10.47 -16.39 0.20
CA TYR A 283 -11.83 -16.53 0.69
C TYR A 283 -12.06 -15.81 2.04
N PRO A 284 -13.32 -15.66 2.49
CA PRO A 284 -13.64 -14.94 3.73
C PRO A 284 -12.99 -15.48 5.01
N ASP A 285 -12.50 -16.72 5.04
CA ASP A 285 -11.73 -17.24 6.18
C ASP A 285 -10.32 -16.64 6.29
N GLY A 286 -9.79 -16.05 5.21
CA GLY A 286 -8.44 -15.50 5.13
C GLY A 286 -7.33 -16.54 4.96
N LEU A 287 -7.66 -17.83 4.86
CA LEU A 287 -6.71 -18.96 4.85
C LEU A 287 -6.87 -19.85 3.62
N THR A 288 -8.07 -19.87 3.01
CA THR A 288 -8.36 -20.61 1.79
C THR A 288 -8.17 -19.70 0.59
N PHE A 289 -7.49 -20.21 -0.45
CA PHE A 289 -7.17 -19.47 -1.66
C PHE A 289 -7.94 -19.97 -2.86
N LEU A 290 -8.17 -19.09 -3.83
CA LEU A 290 -8.55 -19.50 -5.18
C LEU A 290 -7.37 -20.17 -5.89
N ASP A 291 -7.60 -21.31 -6.52
CA ASP A 291 -6.68 -21.85 -7.53
C ASP A 291 -6.76 -20.98 -8.78
N ILE A 292 -6.01 -19.88 -8.79
CA ILE A 292 -5.97 -18.90 -9.88
C ILE A 292 -5.59 -19.56 -11.22
N ARG A 293 -4.78 -20.61 -11.18
CA ARG A 293 -4.36 -21.33 -12.39
C ARG A 293 -5.53 -22.11 -12.97
N ALA A 294 -6.20 -22.90 -12.13
CA ALA A 294 -7.36 -23.67 -12.56
C ALA A 294 -8.46 -22.74 -13.08
N TYR A 295 -8.73 -21.64 -12.35
CA TYR A 295 -9.72 -20.65 -12.74
C TYR A 295 -9.38 -19.97 -14.08
N ALA A 296 -8.13 -19.52 -14.26
CA ALA A 296 -7.72 -18.92 -15.53
C ALA A 296 -7.87 -19.89 -16.71
N LEU A 297 -7.54 -21.17 -16.53
CA LEU A 297 -7.69 -22.18 -17.57
C LEU A 297 -9.16 -22.49 -17.89
N GLU A 298 -10.01 -22.58 -16.86
CA GLU A 298 -11.45 -22.82 -17.00
C GLU A 298 -12.13 -21.70 -17.79
N HIS A 299 -11.71 -20.45 -17.55
CA HIS A 299 -12.28 -19.27 -18.18
C HIS A 299 -11.49 -18.74 -19.39
N ASN A 300 -10.43 -19.43 -19.83
CA ASN A 300 -9.56 -19.03 -20.93
C ASN A 300 -8.98 -17.61 -20.78
N LEU A 301 -8.54 -17.28 -19.56
CA LEU A 301 -8.00 -15.96 -19.22
C LEU A 301 -6.48 -15.93 -19.42
N GLY A 302 -6.01 -14.83 -20.00
CA GLY A 302 -4.57 -14.55 -20.10
C GLY A 302 -3.97 -13.99 -18.81
N SER A 303 -4.82 -13.51 -17.89
CA SER A 303 -4.37 -12.99 -16.61
C SER A 303 -5.42 -13.06 -15.50
N ILE A 304 -4.93 -13.08 -14.26
CA ILE A 304 -5.70 -12.80 -13.04
C ILE A 304 -4.79 -11.94 -12.17
N GLU A 305 -5.12 -10.67 -12.04
CA GLU A 305 -4.24 -9.65 -11.49
C GLU A 305 -4.86 -8.91 -10.32
N VAL A 306 -4.00 -8.29 -9.51
CA VAL A 306 -4.42 -7.50 -8.36
C VAL A 306 -4.50 -6.01 -8.71
N PHE A 307 -3.52 -5.48 -9.42
CA PHE A 307 -3.35 -4.04 -9.51
C PHE A 307 -2.46 -3.60 -10.69
N GLU A 308 -2.98 -2.68 -11.47
CA GLU A 308 -2.21 -1.82 -12.37
C GLU A 308 -2.60 -0.36 -12.11
N ASN A 309 -1.62 0.55 -12.06
CA ASN A 309 -1.85 1.99 -12.04
C ASN A 309 -0.97 2.71 -13.06
N GLY A 310 -1.59 3.40 -14.01
CA GLY A 310 -0.95 3.99 -15.17
C GLY A 310 -0.91 5.52 -15.15
N ARG A 311 0.10 6.14 -15.78
CA ARG A 311 0.16 7.57 -16.17
C ARG A 311 0.15 8.62 -15.03
N SER A 312 -0.82 8.65 -14.11
CA SER A 312 -0.79 9.47 -12.88
C SER A 312 -0.92 8.50 -11.71
N ARG A 313 0.10 8.41 -10.88
CA ARG A 313 0.38 7.21 -10.05
C ARG A 313 0.94 7.56 -8.67
N GLU A 314 1.21 8.83 -8.45
CA GLU A 314 1.84 9.35 -7.26
C GLU A 314 0.97 9.16 -6.01
N ASN A 315 1.64 9.03 -4.87
CA ASN A 315 1.02 8.88 -3.55
C ASN A 315 0.08 7.67 -3.46
N THR A 316 0.39 6.59 -4.19
CA THR A 316 -0.32 5.31 -4.06
C THR A 316 0.13 4.58 -2.78
N LEU A 317 -0.82 4.18 -1.94
CA LEU A 317 -0.61 3.32 -0.78
C LEU A 317 -1.28 1.97 -0.99
N ILE A 318 -0.51 0.89 -0.86
CA ILE A 318 -0.97 -0.50 -0.85
C ILE A 318 -0.61 -1.11 0.50
N GLY A 319 -1.63 -1.29 1.34
CA GLY A 319 -1.54 -1.83 2.70
C GLY A 319 -1.58 -0.73 3.76
N THR A 320 -0.65 -0.71 4.71
CA THR A 320 -0.63 0.25 5.83
C THR A 320 0.59 1.18 5.77
N ASP A 321 0.40 2.42 6.21
CA ASP A 321 1.47 3.40 6.46
C ASP A 321 1.96 3.37 7.92
N GLY A 322 1.48 2.41 8.73
CA GLY A 322 1.85 2.27 10.15
C GLY A 322 1.12 3.24 11.08
N LEU A 323 0.31 4.16 10.54
CA LEU A 323 -0.32 5.23 11.30
C LEU A 323 -1.72 4.87 11.78
N GLY A 324 -2.05 5.36 12.98
CA GLY A 324 -3.40 5.27 13.55
C GLY A 324 -3.72 3.92 14.20
N ALA A 325 -4.82 3.91 14.97
CA ALA A 325 -5.25 2.74 15.72
C ALA A 325 -5.71 1.57 14.82
N SER A 326 -6.03 1.85 13.55
CA SER A 326 -6.50 0.85 12.58
C SER A 326 -5.42 0.33 11.64
N ALA A 327 -4.14 0.66 11.83
CA ALA A 327 -3.04 0.19 10.99
C ALA A 327 -3.02 -1.34 10.80
N ALA A 328 -3.40 -2.10 11.83
CA ALA A 328 -3.49 -3.56 11.75
C ALA A 328 -4.61 -4.05 10.81
N ASP A 329 -5.71 -3.30 10.72
CA ASP A 329 -6.85 -3.61 9.85
C ASP A 329 -6.63 -3.11 8.41
N GLN A 330 -5.64 -2.26 8.15
CA GLN A 330 -5.28 -1.74 6.81
C GLN A 330 -4.46 -2.71 5.95
N ARG A 331 -4.01 -3.84 6.50
CA ARG A 331 -3.22 -4.85 5.76
C ARG A 331 -4.04 -5.48 4.64
N ASN A 332 -3.39 -5.92 3.55
CA ASN A 332 -4.04 -6.75 2.53
C ASN A 332 -3.54 -8.19 2.59
N VAL A 333 -4.38 -9.15 2.19
CA VAL A 333 -3.99 -10.55 1.94
C VAL A 333 -4.27 -10.92 0.49
N MET A 334 -3.29 -11.53 -0.18
CA MET A 334 -3.32 -11.74 -1.63
C MET A 334 -2.79 -13.12 -2.01
N ALA A 335 -3.52 -13.86 -2.84
CA ALA A 335 -2.92 -14.93 -3.63
C ALA A 335 -1.91 -14.32 -4.61
N PRO A 336 -0.91 -15.08 -5.11
CA PRO A 336 -0.09 -14.64 -6.24
C PRO A 336 -0.96 -14.27 -7.46
N ALA A 337 -0.43 -13.45 -8.36
CA ALA A 337 -1.09 -13.15 -9.63
C ALA A 337 -0.83 -14.23 -10.68
N HIS A 338 -1.82 -14.50 -11.53
CA HIS A 338 -1.58 -15.14 -12.82
C HIS A 338 -1.15 -14.08 -13.83
N TYR A 339 0.07 -13.56 -13.68
CA TYR A 339 0.62 -12.51 -14.53
C TYR A 339 2.12 -12.34 -14.27
N LYS A 340 2.75 -11.37 -14.93
CA LYS A 340 4.18 -11.09 -14.78
C LYS A 340 4.53 -10.34 -13.50
N ARG A 341 3.55 -9.79 -12.77
CA ARG A 341 3.77 -8.96 -11.58
C ARG A 341 2.52 -8.84 -10.71
N MET A 342 2.70 -8.59 -9.41
CA MET A 342 1.59 -8.31 -8.49
C MET A 342 1.08 -6.87 -8.63
N PHE A 343 2.01 -5.91 -8.72
CA PHE A 343 1.71 -4.48 -8.80
C PHE A 343 2.40 -3.87 -10.02
N GLU A 344 1.64 -3.47 -11.04
CA GLU A 344 2.19 -2.72 -12.17
C GLU A 344 1.98 -1.22 -12.01
N PHE A 345 3.06 -0.47 -12.18
CA PHE A 345 2.99 0.95 -12.47
C PHE A 345 3.55 1.17 -13.88
N TYR A 346 2.71 1.67 -14.79
CA TYR A 346 3.10 1.95 -16.19
C TYR A 346 2.81 3.40 -16.65
N GLY A 347 3.43 3.84 -17.74
CA GLY A 347 3.21 5.15 -18.36
C GLY A 347 4.31 6.18 -18.14
N GLY A 348 4.14 7.32 -18.81
CA GLY A 348 5.21 8.31 -18.98
C GLY A 348 5.49 9.27 -17.81
N SER A 349 4.63 9.39 -16.81
CA SER A 349 4.83 10.35 -15.70
C SER A 349 5.39 9.68 -14.45
N PRO A 350 6.18 10.36 -13.59
CA PRO A 350 6.79 9.71 -12.43
C PRO A 350 5.80 9.08 -11.44
N ALA A 351 6.12 7.89 -10.92
CA ALA A 351 5.38 7.27 -9.81
C ALA A 351 6.05 7.60 -8.47
N ASN A 352 5.81 8.81 -7.94
CA ASN A 352 6.45 9.29 -6.70
C ASN A 352 5.65 8.90 -5.45
N HIS A 353 6.35 8.63 -4.35
CA HIS A 353 5.78 8.32 -3.03
C HIS A 353 4.84 7.12 -3.04
N VAL A 354 5.19 6.06 -3.77
CA VAL A 354 4.48 4.79 -3.70
C VAL A 354 4.87 4.07 -2.42
N VAL A 355 3.90 3.56 -1.67
CA VAL A 355 4.11 2.78 -0.45
C VAL A 355 3.46 1.41 -0.59
N ILE A 356 4.25 0.36 -0.37
CA ILE A 356 3.80 -1.03 -0.32
C ILE A 356 4.26 -1.61 1.01
N ALA A 357 3.36 -1.66 1.99
CA ALA A 357 3.69 -2.03 3.36
C ALA A 357 2.56 -2.79 4.06
N GLY A 358 2.92 -3.75 4.92
CA GLY A 358 2.00 -4.56 5.72
C GLY A 358 1.21 -5.63 4.95
N ASN A 359 1.54 -5.88 3.69
CA ASN A 359 0.82 -6.85 2.85
C ASN A 359 1.27 -8.29 3.13
N LEU A 360 0.31 -9.21 3.06
CA LEU A 360 0.51 -10.66 3.12
C LEU A 360 0.29 -11.25 1.73
N ILE A 361 1.37 -11.64 1.06
CA ILE A 361 1.37 -12.06 -0.36
C ILE A 361 1.84 -13.51 -0.44
N GLY A 362 0.99 -14.38 -0.99
CA GLY A 362 1.24 -15.82 -1.06
C GLY A 362 1.15 -16.54 0.29
N VAL A 363 0.63 -15.86 1.32
CA VAL A 363 0.31 -16.43 2.65
C VAL A 363 -1.03 -15.91 3.14
N GLY A 364 -1.67 -16.67 4.04
CA GLY A 364 -2.96 -16.34 4.63
C GLY A 364 -2.84 -15.22 5.65
N VAL A 365 -3.98 -14.82 6.24
CA VAL A 365 -4.07 -13.74 7.25
C VAL A 365 -3.30 -14.03 8.54
N ASP A 366 -2.95 -15.30 8.77
CA ASP A 366 -2.05 -15.73 9.86
C ASP A 366 -0.57 -15.46 9.56
N GLY A 367 -0.24 -15.05 8.34
CA GLY A 367 1.12 -14.84 7.88
C GLY A 367 1.93 -16.14 7.71
N GLU A 368 1.30 -17.32 7.74
CA GLU A 368 1.99 -18.61 7.74
C GLU A 368 1.37 -19.63 6.78
N THR A 369 0.04 -19.66 6.62
CA THR A 369 -0.64 -20.58 5.71
C THR A 369 -0.30 -20.23 4.26
N ALA A 370 0.58 -21.02 3.65
CA ALA A 370 1.07 -20.76 2.29
C ALA A 370 0.00 -20.98 1.21
N TYR A 371 0.08 -20.21 0.13
CA TYR A 371 -0.62 -20.49 -1.11
C TYR A 371 -0.25 -21.90 -1.61
N PRO A 372 -1.20 -22.85 -1.73
CA PRO A 372 -0.86 -24.26 -1.93
C PRO A 372 -0.74 -24.68 -3.41
N PHE A 373 -1.06 -23.79 -4.35
CA PHE A 373 -1.08 -24.09 -5.78
C PHE A 373 0.17 -23.55 -6.49
N ASP A 374 0.43 -24.04 -7.70
CA ASP A 374 1.54 -23.57 -8.54
C ASP A 374 1.10 -22.33 -9.35
N PRO A 375 1.62 -21.12 -9.05
CA PRO A 375 1.20 -19.92 -9.76
C PRO A 375 1.73 -19.92 -11.20
N ILE A 376 0.86 -19.62 -12.18
CA ILE A 376 1.28 -19.43 -13.58
C ILE A 376 1.76 -17.98 -13.77
N GLY A 377 2.83 -17.77 -14.54
CA GLY A 377 3.25 -16.45 -15.02
C GLY A 377 4.48 -15.87 -14.32
N ALA A 378 4.90 -16.51 -13.22
CA ALA A 378 6.07 -16.14 -12.44
C ALA A 378 6.13 -14.65 -12.08
N PRO A 379 5.15 -14.16 -11.28
CA PRO A 379 5.05 -12.74 -10.99
C PRO A 379 6.25 -12.23 -10.19
N ASP A 380 6.83 -11.14 -10.67
CA ASP A 380 7.61 -10.23 -9.83
C ASP A 380 6.71 -9.59 -8.76
N LEU A 381 7.28 -9.02 -7.70
CA LEU A 381 6.44 -8.27 -6.76
C LEU A 381 5.88 -7.00 -7.44
N MET A 382 6.72 -6.17 -8.05
CA MET A 382 6.24 -4.94 -8.68
C MET A 382 7.08 -4.46 -9.86
N SER A 383 6.53 -3.54 -10.67
CA SER A 383 7.31 -2.77 -11.62
C SER A 383 6.96 -1.28 -11.71
N ILE A 384 7.96 -0.44 -12.02
CA ILE A 384 7.81 0.99 -12.37
C ILE A 384 8.66 1.30 -13.62
N ASP A 385 8.03 1.66 -14.73
CA ASP A 385 8.67 1.79 -16.06
C ASP A 385 9.45 3.10 -16.33
N ASN A 386 9.19 4.18 -15.59
CA ASN A 386 9.86 5.48 -15.74
C ASN A 386 10.48 5.94 -14.40
N ALA A 387 10.59 7.25 -14.14
CA ALA A 387 11.05 7.79 -12.86
C ALA A 387 10.03 7.56 -11.73
N GLY A 388 10.48 7.62 -10.48
CA GLY A 388 9.60 7.49 -9.32
C GLY A 388 10.32 7.28 -8.00
N SER A 389 9.55 7.04 -6.96
CA SER A 389 10.06 6.60 -5.67
C SER A 389 9.09 5.64 -5.00
N VAL A 390 9.63 4.56 -4.44
CA VAL A 390 8.84 3.53 -3.79
C VAL A 390 9.46 3.08 -2.46
N ARG A 391 8.61 2.87 -1.47
CA ARG A 391 8.90 2.20 -0.21
C ARG A 391 8.24 0.82 -0.19
N ILE A 392 9.03 -0.21 0.11
CA ILE A 392 8.60 -1.60 0.28
C ILE A 392 8.96 -2.04 1.70
N GLY A 393 7.96 -2.10 2.58
CA GLY A 393 8.14 -2.39 4.00
C GLY A 393 8.33 -1.12 4.84
N SER A 394 9.03 -1.22 5.98
CA SER A 394 8.94 -0.20 7.05
C SER A 394 9.72 1.11 6.78
N ASN A 395 9.17 2.24 7.25
CA ASN A 395 9.83 3.56 7.26
C ASN A 395 10.71 3.79 8.52
N ALA A 396 10.61 2.91 9.52
CA ALA A 396 11.28 2.97 10.83
C ALA A 396 11.13 4.33 11.53
N ASP A 397 9.94 4.92 11.47
CA ASP A 397 9.64 6.19 12.13
C ASP A 397 9.24 6.02 13.60
N GLY A 398 9.17 4.77 14.09
CA GLY A 398 8.79 4.40 15.44
C GLY A 398 7.30 4.17 15.65
N GLN A 399 6.47 4.27 14.60
CA GLN A 399 5.03 4.06 14.65
C GLN A 399 4.61 2.91 13.72
N GLY A 400 4.07 1.85 14.32
CA GLY A 400 3.56 0.72 13.54
C GLY A 400 4.64 -0.05 12.77
N ASP A 401 5.92 0.10 13.10
CA ASP A 401 7.05 -0.57 12.44
C ASP A 401 6.95 -2.11 12.47
N ASP A 402 6.17 -2.69 13.39
CA ASP A 402 5.84 -4.13 13.44
C ASP A 402 4.70 -4.51 12.48
N LEU A 403 3.94 -3.53 11.99
CA LEU A 403 2.82 -3.67 11.07
C LEU A 403 3.18 -3.40 9.61
N GLU A 404 4.12 -2.51 9.35
CA GLU A 404 4.56 -2.13 8.01
C GLU A 404 5.34 -3.21 7.22
N PRO A 405 6.02 -4.20 7.82
CA PRO A 405 6.69 -5.24 7.07
C PRO A 405 5.74 -6.05 6.19
N ASN A 406 6.06 -6.20 4.90
CA ASN A 406 5.36 -7.17 4.08
C ASN A 406 5.84 -8.59 4.41
N VAL A 407 4.94 -9.55 4.25
CA VAL A 407 5.25 -10.97 4.24
C VAL A 407 5.02 -11.47 2.81
N ILE A 408 6.08 -11.85 2.13
CA ILE A 408 6.05 -12.24 0.71
C ILE A 408 6.58 -13.65 0.60
N GLN A 409 5.73 -14.57 0.17
CA GLN A 409 6.08 -15.98 0.03
C GLN A 409 5.73 -16.52 -1.34
N GLY A 410 6.62 -17.36 -1.87
CA GLY A 410 6.28 -18.21 -2.99
C GLY A 410 6.21 -17.53 -4.36
N LEU A 411 6.49 -16.23 -4.48
CA LEU A 411 6.51 -15.57 -5.78
C LEU A 411 7.64 -16.14 -6.63
N ARG A 412 7.34 -16.51 -7.88
CA ARG A 412 8.29 -17.19 -8.78
C ARG A 412 9.04 -16.23 -9.71
N GLY A 413 8.64 -14.95 -9.76
CA GLY A 413 9.37 -13.93 -10.49
C GLY A 413 10.75 -13.67 -9.90
N VAL A 414 11.60 -13.02 -10.70
CA VAL A 414 13.02 -12.82 -10.37
C VAL A 414 13.30 -11.45 -9.76
N ARG A 415 12.31 -10.55 -9.72
CA ARG A 415 12.47 -9.19 -9.20
C ARG A 415 11.53 -8.90 -8.04
N LEU A 416 12.10 -8.38 -6.96
CA LEU A 416 11.33 -7.66 -5.94
C LEU A 416 10.77 -6.36 -6.52
N CYS A 417 11.58 -5.61 -7.26
CA CYS A 417 11.16 -4.37 -7.91
C CYS A 417 11.82 -4.25 -9.29
N GLY A 418 11.05 -4.47 -10.35
CA GLY A 418 11.49 -4.21 -11.72
C GLY A 418 11.30 -2.74 -12.09
N ALA A 419 12.36 -1.95 -12.09
CA ALA A 419 12.23 -0.51 -12.30
C ALA A 419 13.33 0.07 -13.19
N SER A 420 13.07 1.25 -13.74
CA SER A 420 14.08 2.04 -14.47
C SER A 420 15.20 2.53 -13.55
N SER A 421 16.29 3.02 -14.13
CA SER A 421 17.39 3.65 -13.38
C SER A 421 17.04 4.97 -12.69
N GLN A 422 15.83 5.49 -12.89
CA GLN A 422 15.36 6.75 -12.31
C GLN A 422 14.41 6.55 -11.12
N VAL A 423 14.19 5.31 -10.70
CA VAL A 423 13.34 4.99 -9.55
C VAL A 423 14.19 4.85 -8.30
N LEU A 424 13.90 5.62 -7.26
CA LEU A 424 14.48 5.45 -5.94
C LEU A 424 13.73 4.35 -5.20
N VAL A 425 14.46 3.30 -4.79
CA VAL A 425 13.87 2.14 -4.10
C VAL A 425 14.34 2.09 -2.66
N THR A 426 13.39 2.12 -1.73
CA THR A 426 13.59 1.78 -0.32
C THR A 426 12.91 0.45 -0.03
N ALA A 427 13.65 -0.55 0.43
CA ALA A 427 13.09 -1.88 0.71
C ALA A 427 13.69 -2.43 2.00
N ARG A 428 12.89 -2.56 3.06
CA ARG A 428 13.39 -2.95 4.39
C ARG A 428 12.36 -3.66 5.25
N ALA A 429 12.84 -4.37 6.28
CA ALA A 429 12.11 -5.12 7.28
C ALA A 429 11.17 -6.24 6.76
N ASN A 430 11.02 -6.40 5.44
CA ASN A 430 10.16 -7.43 4.85
C ASN A 430 10.60 -8.84 5.24
N ARG A 431 9.62 -9.75 5.35
CA ARG A 431 9.86 -11.19 5.46
C ARG A 431 9.66 -11.83 4.10
N LEU A 432 10.75 -12.18 3.44
CA LEU A 432 10.76 -12.86 2.15
C LEU A 432 11.03 -14.36 2.38
N ARG A 433 10.20 -15.22 1.81
CA ARG A 433 10.33 -16.68 1.97
C ARG A 433 10.11 -17.40 0.65
N GLN A 434 11.07 -18.24 0.26
CA GLN A 434 10.91 -19.14 -0.88
C GLN A 434 10.48 -18.40 -2.15
N ASN A 435 11.05 -17.22 -2.40
CA ASN A 435 10.78 -16.44 -3.60
C ASN A 435 11.85 -16.73 -4.67
N GLY A 436 11.51 -16.49 -5.93
CA GLY A 436 12.41 -16.64 -7.08
C GLY A 436 13.35 -15.45 -7.31
N PHE A 437 13.37 -14.47 -6.39
CA PHE A 437 14.13 -13.24 -6.58
C PHE A 437 15.62 -13.50 -6.77
N SER A 438 16.24 -12.85 -7.76
CA SER A 438 17.65 -13.08 -8.09
C SER A 438 18.61 -12.19 -7.31
N ALA A 439 18.12 -11.13 -6.67
CA ALA A 439 18.89 -10.17 -5.89
C ALA A 439 17.96 -9.26 -5.07
N PHE A 440 18.53 -8.42 -4.23
CA PHE A 440 17.81 -7.45 -3.41
C PHE A 440 18.50 -6.07 -3.45
N PRO A 441 17.76 -4.95 -3.56
CA PRO A 441 16.35 -4.88 -3.98
C PRO A 441 16.16 -5.18 -5.48
N PHE A 442 17.24 -5.20 -6.26
CA PHE A 442 17.27 -5.56 -7.66
C PHE A 442 18.67 -6.04 -8.06
N ALA A 443 18.78 -6.78 -9.17
CA ALA A 443 20.06 -7.31 -9.65
C ALA A 443 20.87 -6.26 -10.42
N GLN A 444 22.20 -6.43 -10.44
CA GLN A 444 23.08 -5.56 -11.22
C GLN A 444 22.68 -5.54 -12.71
N LYS A 445 22.50 -4.33 -13.26
CA LYS A 445 22.02 -4.02 -14.62
C LYS A 445 20.54 -4.33 -14.90
N ASP A 446 19.77 -4.80 -13.92
CA ASP A 446 18.33 -5.03 -14.10
C ASP A 446 17.58 -3.71 -14.39
N GLY A 447 16.77 -3.69 -15.44
CA GLY A 447 16.08 -2.47 -15.89
C GLY A 447 17.02 -1.31 -16.25
N GLY A 448 18.29 -1.61 -16.58
CA GLY A 448 19.32 -0.58 -16.85
C GLY A 448 19.98 -0.01 -15.58
N ARG A 449 19.66 -0.53 -14.39
CA ARG A 449 20.26 -0.12 -13.10
C ARG A 449 21.63 -0.75 -12.91
N ASP A 450 22.64 -0.17 -13.57
CA ASP A 450 24.04 -0.47 -13.26
C ASP A 450 24.42 0.20 -11.93
N TYR A 451 24.79 -0.57 -10.91
CA TYR A 451 25.13 -0.13 -9.56
C TYR A 451 26.16 0.99 -9.55
N THR A 452 27.16 0.93 -10.45
CA THR A 452 28.21 1.96 -10.55
C THR A 452 27.64 3.33 -10.93
N LYS A 453 26.51 3.35 -11.65
CA LYS A 453 25.80 4.56 -12.09
C LYS A 453 24.63 4.91 -11.18
N TYR A 454 23.87 3.92 -10.76
CA TYR A 454 22.67 4.10 -9.95
C TYR A 454 23.01 4.65 -8.56
N TYR A 455 24.09 4.16 -7.95
CA TYR A 455 24.52 4.59 -6.61
C TYR A 455 25.54 5.73 -6.62
N ALA A 456 25.91 6.28 -7.78
CA ALA A 456 26.93 7.32 -7.90
C ALA A 456 26.59 8.60 -7.13
N ASP A 457 25.31 8.95 -7.02
CA ASP A 457 24.86 10.11 -6.25
C ASP A 457 24.62 9.78 -4.76
N VAL A 458 24.53 8.49 -4.42
CA VAL A 458 24.27 7.99 -3.07
C VAL A 458 25.56 7.76 -2.29
N LEU A 459 26.65 7.36 -2.97
CA LEU A 459 27.92 6.96 -2.37
C LEU A 459 29.04 7.94 -2.72
N ALA A 460 29.97 8.15 -1.80
CA ALA A 460 31.14 9.02 -1.97
C ALA A 460 32.43 8.26 -2.37
N ILE A 461 32.29 7.03 -2.87
CA ILE A 461 33.40 6.17 -3.26
C ILE A 461 33.55 6.11 -4.79
N ASP A 462 34.77 5.84 -5.26
CA ASP A 462 35.01 5.50 -6.66
C ASP A 462 34.48 4.08 -6.95
N LEU A 463 33.28 4.00 -7.52
CA LEU A 463 32.63 2.76 -7.94
C LEU A 463 33.22 2.19 -9.24
N SER A 464 34.53 1.88 -9.20
CA SER A 464 35.23 1.22 -10.31
C SER A 464 34.75 -0.22 -10.58
N SER A 465 34.06 -0.83 -9.62
CA SER A 465 33.40 -2.14 -9.71
C SER A 465 32.04 -2.10 -9.00
N PRO A 466 31.00 -2.79 -9.50
CA PRO A 466 29.71 -2.88 -8.83
C PRO A 466 29.78 -3.52 -7.44
N ASP A 467 30.78 -4.37 -7.18
CA ASP A 467 30.94 -5.05 -5.89
C ASP A 467 31.23 -4.07 -4.74
N LEU A 468 31.75 -2.88 -5.06
CA LEU A 468 32.01 -1.82 -4.08
C LEU A 468 30.74 -1.15 -3.56
N ALA A 469 29.59 -1.38 -4.20
CA ALA A 469 28.30 -0.91 -3.71
C ALA A 469 27.70 -1.82 -2.62
N LEU A 470 28.32 -2.97 -2.32
CA LEU A 470 27.81 -3.91 -1.33
C LEU A 470 28.40 -3.62 0.07
N PRO A 471 27.60 -3.73 1.14
CA PRO A 471 28.15 -3.84 2.49
C PRO A 471 28.97 -5.11 2.66
N VAL A 472 29.96 -5.04 3.55
CA VAL A 472 30.83 -6.17 3.88
C VAL A 472 30.57 -6.58 5.31
N LEU A 473 30.26 -7.86 5.52
CA LEU A 473 30.18 -8.46 6.84
C LEU A 473 31.53 -9.09 7.21
N GLY A 474 32.00 -8.82 8.43
CA GLY A 474 33.15 -9.45 9.05
C GLY A 474 32.75 -10.60 9.98
N ASP A 475 33.68 -11.03 10.82
CA ASP A 475 33.44 -12.13 11.76
C ASP A 475 32.57 -11.70 12.95
N VAL A 476 31.92 -12.70 13.57
CA VAL A 476 31.25 -12.53 14.87
C VAL A 476 32.20 -12.97 15.98
N THR A 477 32.64 -12.01 16.80
CA THR A 477 33.51 -12.26 17.96
C THR A 477 32.89 -11.69 19.22
N ASP A 478 32.82 -12.49 20.28
CA ASP A 478 32.26 -12.12 21.59
C ASP A 478 30.83 -11.53 21.52
N GLY A 479 30.01 -12.03 20.58
CA GLY A 479 28.62 -11.59 20.37
C GLY A 479 28.47 -10.28 19.59
N PHE A 480 29.55 -9.78 18.99
CA PHE A 480 29.54 -8.60 18.14
C PHE A 480 29.87 -8.98 16.69
N LEU A 481 29.08 -8.43 15.77
CA LEU A 481 29.33 -8.47 14.34
C LEU A 481 30.12 -7.23 13.93
N THR A 482 31.24 -7.41 13.24
CA THR A 482 31.95 -6.31 12.57
C THR A 482 31.60 -6.26 11.09
N GLY A 483 31.89 -5.13 10.46
CA GLY A 483 31.74 -4.99 9.02
C GLY A 483 31.94 -3.55 8.58
N SER A 484 31.61 -3.27 7.32
CA SER A 484 31.64 -1.93 6.75
C SER A 484 30.49 -1.68 5.81
N VAL A 485 30.14 -0.39 5.66
CA VAL A 485 29.19 0.10 4.66
C VAL A 485 29.97 0.83 3.57
N PRO A 486 29.53 0.79 2.30
CA PRO A 486 30.04 1.69 1.29
C PRO A 486 29.87 3.14 1.75
N ALA A 487 30.94 3.93 1.69
CA ALA A 487 30.93 5.27 2.26
C ALA A 487 29.85 6.14 1.59
N PRO A 488 28.88 6.67 2.34
CA PRO A 488 27.79 7.45 1.78
C PRO A 488 28.28 8.82 1.31
N ASN A 489 27.56 9.39 0.35
CA ASN A 489 27.63 10.81 0.04
C ASN A 489 26.97 11.60 1.19
N ARG A 490 27.74 11.92 2.24
CA ARG A 490 27.25 12.55 3.47
C ARG A 490 26.65 13.94 3.27
N ASP A 491 26.90 14.60 2.15
CA ASP A 491 26.26 15.88 1.80
C ASP A 491 24.77 15.69 1.41
N VAL A 492 24.39 14.50 0.95
CA VAL A 492 23.04 14.17 0.50
C VAL A 492 22.38 13.14 1.41
N TYR A 493 23.10 12.07 1.75
CA TYR A 493 22.64 10.97 2.59
C TYR A 493 23.55 10.82 3.83
N PRO A 494 23.40 11.68 4.85
CA PRO A 494 24.27 11.67 6.04
C PRO A 494 24.08 10.46 6.95
N TYR A 495 23.03 9.65 6.77
CA TYR A 495 22.69 8.52 7.64
C TYR A 495 22.71 7.19 6.89
N SER A 496 23.31 6.17 7.51
CA SER A 496 23.33 4.79 7.04
C SER A 496 22.65 3.88 8.06
N VAL A 497 21.55 3.24 7.66
CA VAL A 497 20.84 2.24 8.46
C VAL A 497 21.21 0.85 7.96
N VAL A 498 21.74 0.01 8.84
CA VAL A 498 22.16 -1.35 8.54
C VAL A 498 21.12 -2.31 9.08
N ASP A 499 20.37 -2.93 8.17
CA ASP A 499 19.43 -4.00 8.48
C ASP A 499 20.13 -5.35 8.39
N LEU A 500 19.90 -6.22 9.39
CA LEU A 500 20.35 -7.60 9.36
C LEU A 500 19.18 -8.56 9.11
N TYR A 501 19.42 -9.56 8.29
CA TYR A 501 18.45 -10.60 7.97
C TYR A 501 19.07 -11.99 8.07
N LEU A 502 18.27 -12.98 8.43
CA LEU A 502 18.54 -14.35 8.03
C LEU A 502 18.39 -14.45 6.51
N LEU A 503 19.33 -15.11 5.85
CA LEU A 503 19.29 -15.36 4.42
C LEU A 503 18.11 -16.29 4.07
N ASP A 504 17.40 -16.01 2.97
CA ASP A 504 16.36 -16.92 2.49
C ASP A 504 16.99 -18.27 2.05
N PRO A 505 16.52 -19.42 2.56
CA PRO A 505 17.12 -20.72 2.24
C PRO A 505 17.08 -21.07 0.74
N VAL A 506 16.03 -20.66 0.01
CA VAL A 506 15.94 -20.94 -1.43
C VAL A 506 16.95 -20.09 -2.20
N ALA A 507 17.14 -18.83 -1.79
CA ALA A 507 18.21 -18.01 -2.32
C ALA A 507 19.61 -18.59 -2.02
N LYS A 508 19.84 -19.07 -0.79
CA LYS A 508 21.09 -19.75 -0.40
C LYS A 508 21.40 -20.94 -1.31
N ASP A 509 20.42 -21.81 -1.54
CA ASP A 509 20.58 -23.00 -2.41
C ASP A 509 20.87 -22.60 -3.88
N ALA A 510 20.40 -21.43 -4.31
CA ALA A 510 20.69 -20.85 -5.62
C ALA A 510 22.02 -20.06 -5.67
N GLY A 511 22.75 -19.94 -4.55
CA GLY A 511 23.99 -19.17 -4.46
C GLY A 511 23.77 -17.65 -4.46
N LEU A 512 22.61 -17.19 -3.96
CA LEU A 512 22.19 -15.78 -3.95
C LEU A 512 22.07 -15.24 -2.53
N SER A 513 22.26 -13.92 -2.38
CA SER A 513 22.13 -13.19 -1.10
C SER A 513 20.80 -12.45 -0.97
N VAL A 514 19.66 -13.13 -1.08
CA VAL A 514 18.35 -12.47 -0.89
C VAL A 514 17.95 -12.50 0.59
N PRO A 515 17.71 -11.34 1.23
CA PRO A 515 17.21 -11.26 2.60
C PRO A 515 15.95 -12.10 2.79
N GLY A 516 15.90 -12.88 3.88
CA GLY A 516 14.77 -13.73 4.23
C GLY A 516 13.97 -13.17 5.40
N VAL A 517 14.46 -13.39 6.62
CA VAL A 517 13.78 -12.95 7.86
C VAL A 517 14.53 -11.78 8.48
N PHE A 518 13.85 -10.65 8.66
CA PHE A 518 14.42 -9.49 9.34
C PHE A 518 14.75 -9.80 10.81
N LEU A 519 15.97 -9.44 11.24
CA LEU A 519 16.43 -9.62 12.62
C LEU A 519 16.35 -8.31 13.40
N GLY A 520 16.74 -7.20 12.77
CA GLY A 520 16.80 -5.88 13.38
C GLY A 520 17.67 -4.92 12.59
N SER A 521 17.67 -3.66 13.02
CA SER A 521 18.44 -2.58 12.40
C SER A 521 19.39 -1.94 13.40
N PHE A 522 20.49 -1.40 12.88
CA PHE A 522 21.37 -0.48 13.58
C PHE A 522 21.63 0.74 12.70
N VAL A 523 22.10 1.83 13.32
CA VAL A 523 22.54 3.01 12.59
C VAL A 523 24.06 3.12 12.75
N GLU A 524 24.79 3.26 11.63
CA GLU A 524 26.24 3.49 11.63
C GLU A 524 26.59 4.76 12.41
N GLY A 525 27.60 4.69 13.28
CA GLY A 525 27.99 5.81 14.15
C GLY A 525 26.99 6.15 15.26
N SER A 526 25.96 5.31 15.48
CA SER A 526 25.06 5.45 16.63
C SER A 526 25.68 4.93 17.92
N THR A 527 24.98 5.07 19.05
CA THR A 527 25.44 4.53 20.34
C THR A 527 25.45 2.99 20.38
N GLN A 528 24.78 2.32 19.45
CA GLN A 528 24.83 0.87 19.27
C GLN A 528 26.02 0.42 18.42
N ASP A 529 26.65 1.36 17.72
CA ASP A 529 27.88 1.12 16.97
C ASP A 529 29.09 1.35 17.88
N SER A 530 29.86 0.30 18.13
CA SER A 530 31.08 0.41 18.93
C SER A 530 32.34 0.63 18.09
N SER A 531 32.21 0.73 16.75
CA SER A 531 33.32 1.10 15.88
C SER A 531 33.65 2.59 16.03
N PRO A 532 34.93 2.96 16.22
CA PRO A 532 35.36 4.35 16.20
C PRO A 532 35.69 4.85 14.77
N THR A 533 35.76 3.95 13.79
CA THR A 533 36.14 4.27 12.41
C THR A 533 34.88 4.57 11.61
N PRO A 534 34.79 5.73 10.93
CA PRO A 534 33.69 6.02 10.03
C PRO A 534 33.52 4.93 8.97
N ASP A 535 32.27 4.62 8.63
CA ASP A 535 31.89 3.65 7.60
C ASP A 535 32.24 2.17 7.95
N GLU A 536 32.83 1.92 9.12
CA GLU A 536 32.93 0.59 9.74
C GLU A 536 31.96 0.50 10.90
N PHE A 537 31.41 -0.70 11.15
CA PHE A 537 30.53 -0.92 12.29
C PHE A 537 30.98 -2.08 13.16
N ARG A 538 30.58 -2.02 14.43
CA ARG A 538 30.66 -3.13 15.38
C ARG A 538 29.39 -3.20 16.22
N PHE A 539 28.46 -4.04 15.79
CA PHE A 539 27.12 -4.15 16.37
C PHE A 539 26.98 -5.36 17.29
N PRO A 540 26.28 -5.22 18.42
CA PRO A 540 25.94 -6.36 19.26
C PRO A 540 24.79 -7.16 18.64
N ILE A 541 25.00 -8.44 18.38
CA ILE A 541 24.00 -9.30 17.72
C ILE A 541 23.50 -10.45 18.59
N SER A 542 24.03 -10.61 19.81
CA SER A 542 23.62 -11.68 20.74
C SER A 542 22.16 -11.60 21.19
N GLY A 543 21.50 -10.46 20.96
CA GLY A 543 20.06 -10.33 21.20
C GLY A 543 19.18 -10.94 20.10
N PHE A 544 19.75 -11.24 18.93
CA PHE A 544 18.99 -11.84 17.84
C PHE A 544 18.93 -13.36 17.98
N LYS A 545 17.79 -13.91 17.58
CA LYS A 545 17.61 -15.35 17.43
C LYS A 545 18.18 -15.76 16.06
N ILE A 546 19.31 -16.44 16.10
CA ILE A 546 20.01 -16.95 14.92
C ILE A 546 20.04 -18.47 15.04
N PRO A 547 19.22 -19.19 14.26
CA PRO A 547 19.22 -20.65 14.27
C PRO A 547 20.58 -21.22 13.91
N ASP A 548 20.85 -22.44 14.39
CA ASP A 548 22.02 -23.19 13.94
C ASP A 548 22.00 -23.34 12.41
N GLN A 549 23.17 -23.22 11.81
CA GLN A 549 23.40 -23.25 10.37
C GLN A 549 22.77 -22.14 9.52
N ALA A 550 22.11 -21.14 10.13
CA ALA A 550 21.57 -20.01 9.40
C ALA A 550 22.67 -19.04 8.98
N ASP A 551 22.59 -18.54 7.75
CA ASP A 551 23.47 -17.47 7.30
C ASP A 551 22.79 -16.12 7.49
N ILE A 552 23.57 -15.07 7.71
CA ILE A 552 23.08 -13.70 7.77
C ILE A 552 23.60 -12.86 6.62
N VAL A 553 22.79 -11.91 6.19
CA VAL A 553 23.15 -10.85 5.23
C VAL A 553 22.81 -9.49 5.81
N ALA A 554 23.53 -8.47 5.38
CA ALA A 554 23.25 -7.07 5.69
C ALA A 554 22.74 -6.34 4.45
N VAL A 555 21.85 -5.39 4.68
CA VAL A 555 21.40 -4.42 3.69
C VAL A 555 21.57 -3.03 4.29
N VAL A 556 22.10 -2.09 3.52
CA VAL A 556 22.26 -0.70 3.97
C VAL A 556 21.23 0.18 3.26
N THR A 557 20.55 1.01 4.03
CA THR A 557 19.71 2.07 3.49
C THR A 557 20.26 3.43 3.89
N TYR A 558 20.51 4.23 2.86
CA TYR A 558 21.05 5.57 2.97
C TYR A 558 19.90 6.57 3.02
N SER A 559 19.91 7.47 4.00
CA SER A 559 18.83 8.42 4.23
C SER A 559 19.29 9.86 4.30
N LYS A 560 18.45 10.75 3.77
CA LYS A 560 18.57 12.21 3.93
C LYS A 560 18.24 12.66 5.35
N SER A 561 17.44 11.87 6.08
CA SER A 561 16.87 12.23 7.39
C SER A 561 17.08 11.14 8.44
N PHE A 562 17.40 11.53 9.67
CA PHE A 562 17.58 10.58 10.77
C PHE A 562 16.24 9.91 11.12
N GLY A 563 16.22 8.57 11.17
CA GLY A 563 15.04 7.80 11.59
C GLY A 563 13.81 7.99 10.69
N ARG A 564 13.99 8.39 9.42
CA ARG A 564 12.91 8.51 8.45
C ARG A 564 13.35 7.91 7.12
N LEU A 565 12.64 6.88 6.68
CA LEU A 565 13.04 6.08 5.51
C LEU A 565 11.88 5.96 4.53
N GLU A 566 11.29 7.11 4.22
CA GLU A 566 10.20 7.22 3.26
C GLU A 566 10.66 7.08 1.81
N ALA A 567 9.70 6.80 0.94
CA ALA A 567 9.89 6.81 -0.50
C ALA A 567 10.42 8.17 -0.96
N GLY A 568 11.59 8.19 -1.63
CA GLY A 568 12.22 9.42 -2.14
C GLY A 568 13.15 10.13 -1.15
N GLU A 569 13.08 9.78 0.13
CA GLU A 569 13.97 10.28 1.19
C GLU A 569 15.15 9.34 1.46
N SER A 570 15.08 8.12 0.95
CA SER A 570 16.08 7.09 1.17
C SER A 570 16.28 6.20 -0.06
N VAL A 571 17.41 5.50 -0.09
CA VAL A 571 17.75 4.51 -1.13
C VAL A 571 18.40 3.30 -0.47
N THR A 572 17.93 2.11 -0.84
CA THR A 572 18.47 0.84 -0.34
C THR A 572 19.53 0.27 -1.29
N GLY A 573 20.69 -0.06 -0.72
CA GLY A 573 21.80 -0.71 -1.40
C GLY A 573 21.57 -2.20 -1.63
N PRO A 574 22.43 -2.86 -2.42
CA PRO A 574 22.40 -4.30 -2.57
C PRO A 574 22.74 -5.03 -1.26
N ALA A 575 22.30 -6.28 -1.14
CA ALA A 575 22.64 -7.11 0.01
C ALA A 575 24.13 -7.51 0.01
N SER A 576 24.71 -7.68 1.21
CA SER A 576 26.07 -8.20 1.39
C SER A 576 26.20 -9.64 0.88
N LEU A 577 27.44 -10.10 0.76
CA LEU A 577 27.71 -11.54 0.83
C LEU A 577 27.27 -12.08 2.20
N ALA A 578 26.77 -13.32 2.20
CA ALA A 578 26.34 -13.97 3.42
C ALA A 578 27.52 -14.45 4.25
N ILE A 579 27.37 -14.42 5.57
CA ILE A 579 28.31 -15.04 6.51
C ILE A 579 27.60 -16.05 7.39
N HIS A 580 28.37 -16.91 8.04
CA HIS A 580 27.88 -17.93 8.95
C HIS A 580 28.23 -17.60 10.40
N PRO A 581 27.37 -16.87 11.12
CA PRO A 581 27.61 -16.54 12.52
C PRO A 581 27.35 -17.76 13.43
N PRO A 582 27.90 -17.77 14.66
CA PRO A 582 27.48 -18.73 15.67
C PRO A 582 25.98 -18.64 15.97
N ALA A 583 25.36 -19.80 16.25
CA ALA A 583 23.97 -19.85 16.68
C ALA A 583 23.73 -19.03 17.96
N SER A 584 22.55 -18.43 18.07
CA SER A 584 22.11 -17.63 19.20
C SER A 584 20.63 -17.86 19.47
N GLU A 585 20.27 -18.18 20.72
CA GLU A 585 18.87 -18.37 21.13
C GLU A 585 18.10 -17.05 21.29
N GLY A 586 18.79 -15.90 21.19
CA GLY A 586 18.23 -14.58 21.45
C GLY A 586 18.17 -14.25 22.94
N GLY A 587 18.96 -13.26 23.36
CA GLY A 587 18.96 -12.71 24.72
C GLY A 587 18.57 -11.23 24.76
N SER A 588 18.69 -10.59 25.93
CA SER A 588 18.72 -9.12 25.95
C SER A 588 19.95 -8.64 25.18
N LEU A 589 19.78 -7.70 24.25
CA LEU A 589 20.94 -7.02 23.65
C LEU A 589 21.85 -6.50 24.77
N PRO A 590 23.19 -6.66 24.66
CA PRO A 590 24.13 -5.97 25.53
C PRO A 590 23.74 -4.49 25.55
N PRO A 591 23.45 -3.90 26.72
CA PRO A 591 22.98 -2.52 26.74
C PRO A 591 24.06 -1.59 26.20
N THR A 592 23.58 -0.60 25.47
CA THR A 592 24.35 0.42 24.77
C THR A 592 25.39 1.10 25.65
N ALA A 593 26.54 1.38 25.06
CA ALA A 593 27.61 2.17 25.68
C ALA A 593 27.15 3.63 25.81
N PHE A 594 26.79 4.05 27.03
CA PHE A 594 26.41 5.43 27.40
C PHE A 594 25.06 5.93 26.84
N SER A 595 24.11 6.23 27.74
CA SER A 595 22.80 6.82 27.42
C SER A 595 22.56 8.11 28.20
N ILE A 596 21.81 9.03 27.59
CA ILE A 596 21.38 10.30 28.17
C ILE A 596 19.87 10.42 28.02
N ARG A 597 19.15 10.71 29.11
CA ARG A 597 17.70 10.96 29.07
C ARG A 597 17.29 12.06 30.05
N LEU A 598 16.14 12.67 29.82
CA LEU A 598 15.51 13.58 30.76
C LEU A 598 14.56 12.81 31.68
N ASP A 599 14.65 13.00 32.99
CA ASP A 599 13.75 12.36 33.97
C ASP A 599 13.55 13.23 35.21
N ALA A 600 12.29 13.55 35.51
CA ALA A 600 11.86 14.33 36.68
C ALA A 600 12.68 15.61 36.94
N GLY A 601 12.93 16.42 35.89
CA GLY A 601 13.69 17.67 35.99
C GLY A 601 15.21 17.49 36.11
N ALA A 602 15.72 16.29 35.84
CA ALA A 602 17.14 15.99 35.78
C ALA A 602 17.54 15.39 34.42
N VAL A 603 18.77 15.61 34.01
CA VAL A 603 19.45 14.83 32.97
C VAL A 603 20.07 13.60 33.64
N VAL A 604 19.72 12.42 33.17
CA VAL A 604 20.22 11.14 33.65
C VAL A 604 21.20 10.58 32.63
N PHE A 605 22.46 10.43 33.04
CA PHE A 605 23.49 9.74 32.28
C PHE A 605 23.62 8.32 32.82
N SER A 606 23.66 7.32 31.94
CA SER A 606 23.84 5.91 32.33
C SER A 606 24.91 5.23 31.48
N TRP A 607 25.79 4.40 32.04
CA TRP A 607 26.81 3.66 31.29
C TRP A 607 27.14 2.31 31.91
N LYS A 608 27.65 1.39 31.09
CA LYS A 608 28.00 0.03 31.51
C LYS A 608 29.47 -0.09 31.94
N SER A 609 29.80 0.40 33.13
CA SER A 609 31.06 0.08 33.80
C SER A 609 30.92 0.15 35.31
N ASP A 610 31.66 -0.69 36.04
CA ASP A 610 31.58 -0.78 37.50
C ASP A 610 31.75 0.60 38.15
N PRO A 611 31.05 0.89 39.27
CA PRO A 611 31.20 2.17 39.95
C PRO A 611 32.67 2.47 40.26
N GLY A 612 33.17 3.58 39.70
CA GLY A 612 34.56 4.03 39.90
C GLY A 612 35.53 3.69 38.78
N THR A 613 35.18 2.84 37.80
CA THR A 613 36.05 2.60 36.62
C THR A 613 36.01 3.74 35.62
N GLN A 614 34.91 4.49 35.58
CA GLN A 614 34.74 5.67 34.75
C GLN A 614 34.09 6.78 35.58
N ARG A 615 34.37 8.03 35.20
CA ARG A 615 33.88 9.23 35.87
C ARG A 615 33.26 10.17 34.85
N LEU A 616 32.08 10.71 35.18
CA LEU A 616 31.47 11.80 34.43
C LEU A 616 32.10 13.13 34.85
N GLU A 617 32.54 13.91 33.88
CA GLU A 617 33.07 15.26 34.06
C GLU A 617 32.22 16.27 33.31
N ALA A 618 32.18 17.50 33.81
CA ALA A 618 31.50 18.62 33.18
C ALA A 618 32.43 19.83 33.00
N THR A 619 32.10 20.66 32.02
CA THR A 619 32.68 21.99 31.85
C THR A 619 31.62 22.96 31.33
N ASP A 620 31.75 24.24 31.64
CA ASP A 620 30.93 25.33 31.11
C ASP A 620 31.48 25.89 29.80
N ASP A 621 32.76 25.62 29.49
CA ASP A 621 33.45 26.12 28.31
C ASP A 621 34.42 25.07 27.72
N LEU A 622 34.06 24.53 26.55
CA LEU A 622 34.90 23.57 25.81
C LEU A 622 36.28 24.13 25.45
N ALA A 623 36.42 25.44 25.26
CA ALA A 623 37.69 26.05 24.84
C ALA A 623 38.71 26.08 25.97
N LEU A 624 38.25 26.26 27.22
CA LEU A 624 39.13 26.40 28.38
C LEU A 624 39.62 25.06 28.95
N HIS A 625 39.09 23.92 28.48
CA HIS A 625 39.45 22.57 28.91
C HIS A 625 39.39 22.34 30.44
N ARG A 626 38.56 23.12 31.15
CA ARG A 626 38.40 23.04 32.62
C ARG A 626 37.35 22.00 32.97
N TRP A 627 37.69 20.74 32.73
CA TRP A 627 36.83 19.62 33.08
C TRP A 627 36.92 19.32 34.58
N GLN A 628 35.77 19.25 35.24
CA GLN A 628 35.66 18.91 36.65
C GLN A 628 34.73 17.71 36.82
N PRO A 629 35.00 16.81 37.76
CA PRO A 629 34.05 15.77 38.15
C PRO A 629 32.66 16.34 38.42
N VAL A 630 31.63 15.71 37.86
CA VAL A 630 30.25 16.01 38.27
C VAL A 630 30.08 15.60 39.73
N SER A 631 29.45 16.46 40.53
CA SER A 631 29.16 16.17 41.93
C SER A 631 28.11 15.06 42.05
N GLY A 632 28.48 13.98 42.75
CA GLY A 632 27.64 12.80 42.97
C GLY A 632 28.37 11.51 42.58
N ALA A 633 28.24 10.47 43.39
CA ALA A 633 28.69 9.14 42.99
C ALA A 633 27.70 8.57 41.97
N ALA A 634 28.20 7.88 40.94
CA ALA A 634 27.33 7.12 40.07
C ALA A 634 26.67 6.00 40.88
N GLU A 635 25.35 5.89 40.82
CA GLU A 635 24.59 4.81 41.43
C GLU A 635 24.62 3.60 40.51
N TRP A 636 24.96 2.43 41.04
CA TRP A 636 24.86 1.18 40.31
C TRP A 636 23.43 0.67 40.32
N VAL A 637 22.74 0.76 39.19
CA VAL A 637 21.33 0.36 39.06
C VAL A 637 21.15 -0.46 37.80
N ALA A 638 20.71 -1.71 37.96
CA ALA A 638 20.41 -2.63 36.87
C ALA A 638 21.58 -2.88 35.89
N GLY A 639 22.81 -2.97 36.40
CA GLY A 639 24.00 -3.25 35.57
C GLY A 639 24.56 -2.03 34.85
N GLU A 640 24.20 -0.84 35.30
CA GLU A 640 24.66 0.45 34.78
C GLU A 640 25.02 1.40 35.93
N SER A 641 26.08 2.18 35.74
CA SER A 641 26.40 3.34 36.54
C SER A 641 25.52 4.49 36.07
N LYS A 642 24.77 5.13 36.98
CA LYS A 642 23.83 6.22 36.69
C LYS A 642 24.16 7.46 37.49
N ILE A 643 24.14 8.61 36.87
CA ILE A 643 24.21 9.90 37.57
C ILE A 643 23.10 10.81 37.09
N ARG A 644 22.41 11.41 38.06
CA ARG A 644 21.29 12.33 37.84
C ARG A 644 21.77 13.73 38.12
N ILE A 645 21.67 14.61 37.12
CA ILE A 645 22.09 16.01 37.23
C ILE A 645 20.84 16.88 37.06
N PRO A 646 20.47 17.71 38.05
CA PRO A 646 19.36 18.64 37.90
C PRO A 646 19.55 19.52 36.65
N VAL A 647 18.47 19.72 35.89
CA VAL A 647 18.48 20.67 34.77
C VAL A 647 18.64 22.07 35.33
N THR A 648 19.59 22.82 34.78
CA THR A 648 19.79 24.23 35.12
C THR A 648 19.66 25.09 33.86
N ALA A 649 19.46 26.40 34.04
CA ALA A 649 19.43 27.34 32.92
C ALA A 649 20.83 27.60 32.31
N ALA A 650 21.89 27.06 32.90
CA ALA A 650 23.26 27.21 32.43
C ALA A 650 23.62 26.10 31.44
N ARG A 651 24.34 26.49 30.37
CA ARG A 651 24.91 25.53 29.42
C ARG A 651 26.05 24.78 30.09
N ALA A 652 26.05 23.46 29.97
CA ALA A 652 27.14 22.59 30.41
C ALA A 652 27.43 21.54 29.33
N PHE A 653 28.68 21.13 29.26
CA PHE A 653 29.16 20.04 28.42
C PHE A 653 29.63 18.91 29.32
N TYR A 654 29.42 17.67 28.88
CA TYR A 654 29.74 16.48 29.67
C TYR A 654 30.64 15.53 28.88
N ARG A 655 31.51 14.82 29.57
CA ARG A 655 32.30 13.71 29.03
C ARG A 655 32.41 12.59 30.05
N LEU A 656 32.49 11.36 29.55
CA LEU A 656 32.83 10.20 30.37
C LEU A 656 34.31 9.89 30.17
N VAL A 657 35.08 9.79 31.26
CA VAL A 657 36.52 9.49 31.22
C VAL A 657 36.85 8.26 32.06
N SER A 658 37.81 7.46 31.60
CA SER A 658 38.48 6.45 32.43
C SER A 658 39.61 7.17 33.20
N PRO A 659 39.62 7.15 34.54
CA PRO A 659 40.62 7.84 35.36
C PRO A 659 42.07 7.43 35.10
#